data_AF-A0A936N363-F1
#
_entry.id   AF-A0A936N363-F1
#
_cell.length_a   1.000
_cell.length_b   1.000
_cell.length_c   1.000
_cell.angle_alpha   90.00
_cell.angle_beta   90.00
_cell.angle_gamma   90.00
#
_symmetry.space_group_name_H-M   'P 1'
#
loop_
_entity.id
_entity.type
_entity.pdbx_description
1 polymer ?
#
loop_
_entity_poly.entity_id
_entity_poly.type
_entity_poly.pdbx_seq_one_letter_code
_entity_poly.pdbx_strand_id
1 'polypeptide(L)'
;MKRFTLIITLILFVQKIHLVAGQIEKGYEALSIYDYFKAKKIFYSLIKKKNSSAYYGLSLIYFRKDNPFHQLDSALKYAVAGANLLRNENKEYQFQNFQINSVSFSNLIDSSTLLLMQQIKPLYSVHKLNHLLQRSYSASPNIRKDLINLRDEIEWDKALSYAKSDSTIQFILTHPLSVYIKEALQQRDIQIFNEQTAPKTETSYFNFITKNPNSQMLNSAYRELFEIFKKNEDKGGLKKFVHAFPNSPYFEKAWKFLFSLSVKTFNTDELQLFLSENPEFPFKNSILKELELNKIILIPYFDSEFYGFITENGNKKIHCMYESAQAFSEGLSVVSKNDSTFFINKENEIAFNEIYEEAFSFHNGLAPVKQNKQWHLINRQGIKLHSFEEIYELSDGIYVFKSNEKYGAIDQYGKIILEPQFNKLGYFKNGFAYYSVGSKYGFVSKEGSVYKADFSWISDFDDNKQAIIKKDNLYGIIHASGKIILEPQFDQIQKCKNQIYLLVKNYQYGFYHGSDCYLSEIKYEYKLEFPIQYYCNGNYLRLNQNNNSTIVNLNGKVIAETGALDEVNFFSNGLMRVKKKNKFGYVDKKLNITIPYKFTEAEDFEDSLAIVKLKDDNLIINTKGQTIYQTKEKIEKINANYFFIGDEEKTLIDANGKEFLKGIDFFEIYNKKTLIITLSSGQIKLLNL
;
A
#
# COMPACT_ATOMS: atom_id res chain seq x y z
N MET A 1 -39.85 -109.45 6.45
CA MET A 1 -40.02 -108.53 5.30
C MET A 1 -39.23 -107.21 5.37
N LYS A 2 -38.57 -106.79 6.47
CA LYS A 2 -37.83 -105.50 6.53
C LYS A 2 -36.34 -105.51 6.10
N ARG A 3 -35.67 -106.68 6.00
CA ARG A 3 -34.24 -106.76 5.56
C ARG A 3 -34.05 -106.84 4.03
N PHE A 4 -35.02 -107.40 3.30
CA PHE A 4 -34.94 -107.53 1.84
C PHE A 4 -35.20 -106.20 1.11
N THR A 5 -36.08 -105.35 1.66
CA THR A 5 -36.35 -104.01 1.12
C THR A 5 -35.15 -103.08 1.26
N LEU A 6 -34.31 -103.27 2.29
CA LEU A 6 -33.09 -102.47 2.53
C LEU A 6 -31.97 -102.82 1.54
N ILE A 7 -31.82 -104.09 1.16
CA ILE A 7 -30.79 -104.54 0.20
C ILE A 7 -31.17 -104.15 -1.24
N ILE A 8 -32.46 -104.25 -1.61
CA ILE A 8 -32.92 -103.82 -2.94
C ILE A 8 -32.85 -102.29 -3.08
N THR A 9 -33.15 -101.53 -2.03
CA THR A 9 -32.94 -100.07 -2.04
C THR A 9 -31.46 -99.71 -2.10
N LEU A 10 -30.56 -100.45 -1.44
CA LEU A 10 -29.11 -100.25 -1.53
C LEU A 10 -28.55 -100.59 -2.93
N ILE A 11 -29.00 -101.68 -3.57
CA ILE A 11 -28.58 -102.09 -4.93
C ILE A 11 -29.12 -101.10 -5.98
N LEU A 12 -30.36 -100.65 -5.86
CA LEU A 12 -30.92 -99.61 -6.74
C LEU A 12 -30.23 -98.25 -6.54
N PHE A 13 -29.75 -97.95 -5.33
CA PHE A 13 -28.97 -96.76 -5.03
C PHE A 13 -27.56 -96.84 -5.63
N VAL A 14 -26.88 -98.00 -5.52
CA VAL A 14 -25.55 -98.26 -6.11
C VAL A 14 -25.59 -98.30 -7.65
N GLN A 15 -26.62 -98.92 -8.25
CA GLN A 15 -26.81 -98.88 -9.71
C GLN A 15 -27.10 -97.47 -10.22
N LYS A 16 -27.87 -96.65 -9.49
CA LYS A 16 -28.08 -95.23 -9.83
C LYS A 16 -26.79 -94.41 -9.79
N ILE A 17 -25.88 -94.70 -8.87
CA ILE A 17 -24.57 -94.03 -8.74
C ILE A 17 -23.68 -94.38 -9.94
N HIS A 18 -23.58 -95.67 -10.32
CA HIS A 18 -22.81 -96.09 -11.50
C HIS A 18 -23.37 -95.57 -12.83
N LEU A 19 -24.71 -95.51 -12.97
CA LEU A 19 -25.34 -94.98 -14.19
C LEU A 19 -25.06 -93.49 -14.40
N VAL A 20 -24.92 -92.73 -13.31
CA VAL A 20 -24.53 -91.30 -13.34
C VAL A 20 -23.06 -91.13 -13.69
N ALA A 21 -22.17 -91.97 -13.15
CA ALA A 21 -20.73 -91.95 -13.44
C ALA A 21 -20.42 -92.25 -14.93
N GLY A 22 -21.10 -93.23 -15.53
CA GLY A 22 -20.90 -93.52 -16.96
C GLY A 22 -21.54 -92.49 -17.91
N GLN A 23 -22.55 -91.74 -17.46
CA GLN A 23 -23.14 -90.65 -18.25
C GLN A 23 -22.27 -89.40 -18.25
N ILE A 24 -21.63 -89.06 -17.13
CA ILE A 24 -20.76 -87.87 -17.05
C ILE A 24 -19.51 -88.04 -17.92
N GLU A 25 -18.89 -89.23 -17.92
CA GLU A 25 -17.72 -89.55 -18.74
C GLU A 25 -18.01 -89.42 -20.24
N LYS A 26 -19.14 -89.97 -20.72
CA LYS A 26 -19.62 -89.78 -22.10
C LYS A 26 -19.86 -88.32 -22.48
N GLY A 27 -20.23 -87.48 -21.50
CA GLY A 27 -20.36 -86.03 -21.69
C GLY A 27 -19.02 -85.36 -21.97
N TYR A 28 -17.98 -85.75 -21.23
CA TYR A 28 -16.62 -85.23 -21.41
C TYR A 28 -15.90 -85.83 -22.63
N GLU A 29 -16.18 -87.07 -23.01
CA GLU A 29 -15.75 -87.64 -24.30
C GLU A 29 -16.32 -86.86 -25.48
N ALA A 30 -17.62 -86.52 -25.44
CA ALA A 30 -18.22 -85.68 -26.47
C ALA A 30 -17.61 -84.27 -26.48
N LEU A 31 -17.32 -83.72 -25.30
CA LEU A 31 -16.70 -82.40 -25.16
C LEU A 31 -15.24 -82.36 -25.67
N SER A 32 -14.46 -83.44 -25.49
CA SER A 32 -13.06 -83.51 -25.95
C SER A 32 -12.93 -83.56 -27.47
N ILE A 33 -13.94 -84.07 -28.18
CA ILE A 33 -14.01 -84.10 -29.65
C ILE A 33 -14.88 -82.98 -30.24
N TYR A 34 -15.18 -81.93 -29.47
CA TYR A 34 -15.94 -80.75 -29.92
C TYR A 34 -17.40 -81.04 -30.33
N ASP A 35 -17.99 -82.16 -29.90
CA ASP A 35 -19.43 -82.46 -30.06
C ASP A 35 -20.25 -81.77 -28.96
N TYR A 36 -20.38 -80.45 -29.11
CA TYR A 36 -21.02 -79.58 -28.12
C TYR A 36 -22.51 -79.88 -27.93
N PHE A 37 -23.23 -80.31 -28.97
CA PHE A 37 -24.67 -80.60 -28.89
C PHE A 37 -24.92 -81.83 -28.02
N LYS A 38 -24.13 -82.90 -28.24
CA LYS A 38 -24.21 -84.12 -27.45
C LYS A 38 -23.75 -83.89 -26.01
N ALA A 39 -22.60 -83.22 -25.82
CA ALA A 39 -22.08 -82.89 -24.50
C ALA A 39 -23.08 -82.05 -23.68
N LYS A 40 -23.64 -80.98 -24.27
CA LYS A 40 -24.64 -80.11 -23.63
C LYS A 40 -25.90 -80.87 -23.22
N LYS A 41 -26.44 -81.74 -24.10
CA LYS A 41 -27.63 -82.57 -23.81
C LYS A 41 -27.36 -83.49 -22.60
N ILE A 42 -26.19 -84.11 -22.56
CA ILE A 42 -25.78 -84.98 -21.46
C ILE A 42 -25.66 -84.19 -20.16
N PHE A 43 -24.88 -83.10 -20.13
CA PHE A 43 -24.69 -82.33 -18.90
C PHE A 43 -25.98 -81.71 -18.37
N TYR A 44 -26.90 -81.25 -19.23
CA TYR A 44 -28.22 -80.77 -18.77
C TYR A 44 -29.05 -81.83 -18.08
N SER A 45 -29.02 -83.07 -18.58
CA SER A 45 -29.71 -84.19 -17.94
C SER A 45 -29.16 -84.48 -16.53
N LEU A 46 -27.88 -84.18 -16.30
CA LEU A 46 -27.16 -84.43 -15.05
C LEU A 46 -27.24 -83.25 -14.06
N ILE A 47 -27.50 -82.04 -14.52
CA ILE A 47 -27.77 -80.88 -13.64
C ILE A 47 -28.98 -81.13 -12.72
N LYS A 48 -30.01 -81.84 -13.18
CA LYS A 48 -31.18 -82.22 -12.35
C LYS A 48 -30.79 -83.05 -11.12
N LYS A 49 -29.63 -83.71 -11.15
CA LYS A 49 -29.07 -84.51 -10.05
C LYS A 49 -28.03 -83.73 -9.22
N LYS A 50 -27.92 -82.41 -9.40
CA LYS A 50 -26.97 -81.53 -8.70
C LYS A 50 -25.50 -81.98 -8.84
N ASN A 51 -25.10 -82.54 -9.98
CA ASN A 51 -23.74 -83.04 -10.21
C ASN A 51 -22.77 -81.89 -10.54
N SER A 52 -21.82 -81.58 -9.65
CA SER A 52 -20.83 -80.49 -9.81
C SER A 52 -20.02 -80.58 -11.12
N SER A 53 -19.58 -81.77 -11.50
CA SER A 53 -18.86 -82.01 -12.76
C SER A 53 -19.70 -81.71 -14.00
N ALA A 54 -21.02 -81.95 -14.00
CA ALA A 54 -21.89 -81.56 -15.10
C ALA A 54 -22.04 -80.04 -15.22
N TYR A 55 -22.03 -79.31 -14.09
CA TYR A 55 -22.02 -77.84 -14.08
C TYR A 55 -20.71 -77.30 -14.68
N TYR A 56 -19.56 -77.91 -14.35
CA TYR A 56 -18.27 -77.55 -14.96
C TYR A 56 -18.28 -77.70 -16.48
N GLY A 57 -18.76 -78.86 -16.96
CA GLY A 57 -18.86 -79.16 -18.40
C GLY A 57 -19.75 -78.15 -19.14
N LEU A 58 -20.91 -77.78 -18.56
CA LEU A 58 -21.75 -76.73 -19.14
C LEU A 58 -21.06 -75.36 -19.11
N SER A 59 -20.40 -74.99 -18.00
CA SER A 59 -19.68 -73.72 -17.97
C SER A 59 -18.59 -73.62 -19.03
N LEU A 60 -17.87 -74.72 -19.31
CA LEU A 60 -16.87 -74.76 -20.39
C LEU A 60 -17.52 -74.61 -21.77
N ILE A 61 -18.63 -75.30 -22.05
CA ILE A 61 -19.37 -75.16 -23.31
C ILE A 61 -19.78 -73.70 -23.53
N TYR A 62 -20.37 -73.08 -22.51
CA TYR A 62 -20.80 -71.68 -22.57
C TYR A 62 -19.63 -70.68 -22.63
N PHE A 63 -18.46 -71.04 -22.08
CA PHE A 63 -17.28 -70.18 -22.07
C PHE A 63 -16.54 -70.14 -23.41
N ARG A 64 -16.42 -71.28 -24.10
CA ARG A 64 -15.64 -71.38 -25.34
C ARG A 64 -16.33 -70.66 -26.50
N LYS A 65 -15.55 -70.05 -27.39
CA LYS A 65 -16.03 -69.23 -28.53
C LYS A 65 -16.19 -70.02 -29.83
N ASP A 66 -15.70 -71.26 -29.87
CA ASP A 66 -15.67 -72.17 -31.01
C ASP A 66 -16.98 -72.98 -31.16
N ASN A 67 -18.08 -72.53 -30.55
CA ASN A 67 -19.36 -73.23 -30.57
C ASN A 67 -20.56 -72.26 -30.51
N PRO A 68 -21.74 -72.66 -31.03
CA PRO A 68 -22.91 -71.79 -31.14
C PRO A 68 -23.60 -71.49 -29.80
N PHE A 69 -23.13 -72.08 -28.69
CA PHE A 69 -23.71 -71.85 -27.36
C PHE A 69 -22.93 -70.84 -26.54
N HIS A 70 -21.87 -70.22 -27.08
CA HIS A 70 -21.05 -69.25 -26.35
C HIS A 70 -21.91 -68.15 -25.70
N GLN A 71 -21.87 -68.08 -24.36
CA GLN A 71 -22.57 -67.07 -23.58
C GLN A 71 -21.93 -66.95 -22.20
N LEU A 72 -21.13 -65.90 -21.99
CA LEU A 72 -20.34 -65.71 -20.76
C LEU A 72 -21.20 -65.64 -19.48
N ASP A 73 -22.38 -65.03 -19.54
CA ASP A 73 -23.34 -65.02 -18.41
C ASP A 73 -23.72 -66.44 -17.96
N SER A 74 -23.99 -67.32 -18.92
CA SER A 74 -24.33 -68.71 -18.66
C SER A 74 -23.10 -69.47 -18.18
N ALA A 75 -21.91 -69.19 -18.74
CA ALA A 75 -20.65 -69.76 -18.29
C ALA A 75 -20.39 -69.46 -16.81
N LEU A 76 -20.48 -68.18 -16.41
CA LEU A 76 -20.31 -67.74 -15.04
C LEU A 76 -21.38 -68.34 -14.11
N LYS A 77 -22.65 -68.36 -14.54
CA LYS A 77 -23.76 -68.95 -13.76
C LYS A 77 -23.49 -70.41 -13.41
N TYR A 78 -23.14 -71.22 -14.41
CA TYR A 78 -22.90 -72.64 -14.21
C TYR A 78 -21.60 -72.89 -13.44
N ALA A 79 -20.56 -72.09 -13.67
CA ALA A 79 -19.29 -72.19 -12.94
C ALA A 79 -19.48 -71.91 -11.44
N VAL A 80 -20.17 -70.83 -11.07
CA VAL A 80 -20.44 -70.49 -9.66
C VAL A 80 -21.34 -71.54 -8.99
N ALA A 81 -22.41 -71.98 -9.67
CA ALA A 81 -23.29 -73.02 -9.15
C ALA A 81 -22.54 -74.35 -8.94
N GLY A 82 -21.70 -74.75 -9.89
CA GLY A 82 -20.86 -75.95 -9.81
C GLY A 82 -19.81 -75.87 -8.71
N ALA A 83 -19.13 -74.73 -8.56
CA ALA A 83 -18.14 -74.51 -7.52
C ALA A 83 -18.73 -74.65 -6.11
N ASN A 84 -19.93 -74.13 -5.87
CA ASN A 84 -20.62 -74.27 -4.59
C ASN A 84 -21.02 -75.72 -4.29
N LEU A 85 -21.47 -76.47 -5.30
CA LEU A 85 -21.77 -77.88 -5.14
C LEU A 85 -20.50 -78.67 -4.82
N LEU A 86 -19.39 -78.39 -5.52
CA LEU A 86 -18.11 -79.06 -5.32
C LEU A 86 -17.57 -78.84 -3.90
N ARG A 87 -17.69 -77.61 -3.35
CA ARG A 87 -17.30 -77.31 -1.95
C ARG A 87 -18.01 -78.20 -0.93
N ASN A 88 -19.25 -78.59 -1.20
CA ASN A 88 -20.02 -79.47 -0.32
C ASN A 88 -19.69 -80.95 -0.52
N GLU A 89 -19.09 -81.31 -1.65
CA GLU A 89 -18.78 -82.69 -2.02
C GLU A 89 -17.39 -83.14 -1.57
N ASN A 90 -16.43 -82.22 -1.40
CA ASN A 90 -15.01 -82.52 -1.11
C ASN A 90 -14.42 -83.56 -2.08
N LYS A 91 -14.70 -83.40 -3.38
CA LYS A 91 -14.28 -84.32 -4.45
C LYS A 91 -13.52 -83.60 -5.54
N GLU A 92 -12.64 -84.34 -6.20
CA GLU A 92 -12.00 -83.94 -7.46
C GLU A 92 -12.32 -84.99 -8.52
N TYR A 93 -12.48 -84.55 -9.77
CA TYR A 93 -12.77 -85.43 -10.89
C TYR A 93 -11.75 -85.23 -12.01
N GLN A 94 -11.41 -86.32 -12.68
CA GLN A 94 -10.56 -86.33 -13.87
C GLN A 94 -11.32 -87.06 -14.98
N PHE A 95 -11.55 -86.39 -16.11
CA PHE A 95 -12.13 -87.00 -17.31
C PHE A 95 -11.33 -86.58 -18.53
N GLN A 96 -10.69 -87.53 -19.22
CA GLN A 96 -9.82 -87.23 -20.36
C GLN A 96 -8.79 -86.14 -19.97
N ASN A 97 -8.76 -85.03 -20.70
CA ASN A 97 -7.88 -83.88 -20.47
C ASN A 97 -8.48 -82.81 -19.53
N PHE A 98 -9.62 -83.08 -18.87
CA PHE A 98 -10.32 -82.13 -18.01
C PHE A 98 -10.11 -82.47 -16.53
N GLN A 99 -9.45 -81.58 -15.80
CA GLN A 99 -9.34 -81.63 -14.34
C GLN A 99 -10.43 -80.76 -13.71
N ILE A 100 -11.23 -81.34 -12.83
CA ILE A 100 -12.38 -80.69 -12.21
C ILE A 100 -12.15 -80.63 -10.71
N ASN A 101 -11.69 -79.47 -10.26
CA ASN A 101 -11.39 -79.18 -8.87
C ASN A 101 -11.72 -77.72 -8.56
N SER A 102 -11.48 -77.29 -7.33
CA SER A 102 -11.74 -75.91 -6.89
C SER A 102 -10.98 -74.87 -7.72
N VAL A 103 -9.74 -75.18 -8.11
CA VAL A 103 -8.87 -74.29 -8.91
C VAL A 103 -9.42 -74.12 -10.32
N SER A 104 -9.84 -75.19 -10.98
CA SER A 104 -10.35 -75.12 -12.35
C SER A 104 -11.69 -74.38 -12.43
N PHE A 105 -12.56 -74.51 -11.42
CA PHE A 105 -13.73 -73.64 -11.26
C PHE A 105 -13.35 -72.18 -11.02
N SER A 106 -12.41 -71.90 -10.12
CA SER A 106 -11.96 -70.53 -9.83
C SER A 106 -11.43 -69.84 -11.08
N ASN A 107 -10.57 -70.51 -11.85
CA ASN A 107 -10.01 -69.99 -13.09
C ASN A 107 -11.12 -69.65 -14.11
N LEU A 108 -12.15 -70.49 -14.21
CA LEU A 108 -13.24 -70.27 -15.15
C LEU A 108 -14.18 -69.14 -14.70
N ILE A 109 -14.45 -69.02 -13.40
CA ILE A 109 -15.19 -67.91 -12.80
C ILE A 109 -14.43 -66.60 -13.05
N ASP A 110 -13.14 -66.57 -12.76
CA ASP A 110 -12.26 -65.42 -12.93
C ASP A 110 -12.16 -65.00 -14.39
N SER A 111 -11.91 -65.95 -15.30
CA SER A 111 -11.83 -65.68 -16.74
C SER A 111 -13.17 -65.18 -17.30
N SER A 112 -14.28 -65.80 -16.90
CA SER A 112 -15.62 -65.36 -17.34
C SER A 112 -15.94 -63.96 -16.82
N THR A 113 -15.58 -63.68 -15.57
CA THR A 113 -15.79 -62.38 -14.93
C THR A 113 -14.96 -61.28 -15.60
N LEU A 114 -13.68 -61.55 -15.89
CA LEU A 114 -12.79 -60.60 -16.57
C LEU A 114 -13.28 -60.27 -17.98
N LEU A 115 -13.71 -61.28 -18.76
CA LEU A 115 -14.24 -61.06 -20.11
C LEU A 115 -15.58 -60.30 -20.08
N LEU A 116 -16.46 -60.60 -19.13
CA LEU A 116 -17.70 -59.83 -18.93
C LEU A 116 -17.41 -58.38 -18.53
N MET A 117 -16.43 -58.16 -17.65
CA MET A 117 -15.98 -56.84 -17.27
C MET A 117 -15.49 -56.05 -18.49
N GLN A 118 -14.69 -56.67 -19.37
CA GLN A 118 -14.22 -56.06 -20.61
C GLN A 118 -15.36 -55.71 -21.57
N GLN A 119 -16.43 -56.52 -21.63
CA GLN A 119 -17.62 -56.22 -22.44
C GLN A 119 -18.47 -55.08 -21.85
N ILE A 120 -18.53 -54.97 -20.52
CA ILE A 120 -19.34 -53.94 -19.85
C ILE A 120 -18.61 -52.59 -19.80
N LYS A 121 -17.28 -52.60 -19.66
CA LYS A 121 -16.45 -51.39 -19.56
C LYS A 121 -16.82 -50.28 -20.58
N PRO A 122 -16.93 -50.54 -21.90
CA PRO A 122 -17.26 -49.48 -22.88
C PRO A 122 -18.71 -48.97 -22.77
N LEU A 123 -19.59 -49.65 -22.03
CA LEU A 123 -21.00 -49.27 -21.90
C LEU A 123 -21.27 -48.33 -20.73
N TYR A 124 -20.28 -48.08 -19.87
CA TYR A 124 -20.39 -47.22 -18.68
C TYR A 124 -21.63 -47.53 -17.81
N SER A 125 -22.00 -48.81 -17.70
CA SER A 125 -23.27 -49.22 -17.07
C SER A 125 -23.08 -49.77 -15.65
N VAL A 126 -23.34 -48.92 -14.65
CA VAL A 126 -23.29 -49.30 -13.23
C VAL A 126 -24.28 -50.41 -12.89
N HIS A 127 -25.47 -50.41 -13.50
CA HIS A 127 -26.45 -51.48 -13.32
C HIS A 127 -25.88 -52.85 -13.74
N LYS A 128 -25.22 -52.91 -14.91
CA LYS A 128 -24.60 -54.15 -15.39
C LYS A 128 -23.43 -54.59 -14.51
N LEU A 129 -22.61 -53.64 -14.03
CA LEU A 129 -21.51 -53.94 -13.10
C LEU A 129 -22.01 -54.45 -11.75
N ASN A 130 -23.06 -53.85 -11.18
CA ASN A 130 -23.68 -54.33 -9.95
C ASN A 130 -24.26 -55.74 -10.12
N HIS A 131 -24.93 -56.01 -11.24
CA HIS A 131 -25.42 -57.34 -11.56
C HIS A 131 -24.27 -58.36 -11.71
N LEU A 132 -23.15 -57.97 -12.33
CA LEU A 132 -21.95 -58.82 -12.42
C LEU A 132 -21.34 -59.08 -11.04
N LEU A 133 -21.17 -58.06 -10.20
CA LEU A 133 -20.65 -58.16 -8.83
C LEU A 133 -21.44 -59.13 -7.95
N GLN A 134 -22.77 -59.13 -8.10
CA GLN A 134 -23.66 -60.06 -7.40
C GLN A 134 -23.47 -61.51 -7.88
N ARG A 135 -23.20 -61.72 -9.17
CA ARG A 135 -23.07 -63.06 -9.75
C ARG A 135 -21.65 -63.63 -9.66
N SER A 136 -20.64 -62.79 -9.49
CA SER A 136 -19.23 -63.17 -9.33
C SER A 136 -18.74 -63.14 -7.87
N TYR A 137 -19.62 -63.39 -6.89
CA TYR A 137 -19.26 -63.40 -5.46
C TYR A 137 -18.17 -64.40 -5.08
N SER A 138 -17.98 -65.44 -5.89
CA SER A 138 -16.93 -66.46 -5.72
C SER A 138 -15.65 -66.20 -6.54
N ALA A 139 -15.57 -65.09 -7.29
CA ALA A 139 -14.37 -64.70 -8.02
C ALA A 139 -13.24 -64.27 -7.07
N SER A 140 -12.00 -64.32 -7.57
CA SER A 140 -10.81 -63.94 -6.82
C SER A 140 -10.90 -62.51 -6.25
N PRO A 141 -10.37 -62.24 -5.04
CA PRO A 141 -10.46 -60.93 -4.39
C PRO A 141 -9.97 -59.77 -5.27
N ASN A 142 -8.89 -59.96 -6.04
CA ASN A 142 -8.35 -58.94 -6.93
C ASN A 142 -9.34 -58.56 -8.05
N ILE A 143 -9.97 -59.55 -8.70
CA ILE A 143 -10.95 -59.30 -9.77
C ILE A 143 -12.20 -58.61 -9.21
N ARG A 144 -12.63 -59.01 -8.01
CA ARG A 144 -13.75 -58.34 -7.33
C ARG A 144 -13.41 -56.88 -6.99
N LYS A 145 -12.18 -56.62 -6.54
CA LYS A 145 -11.68 -55.26 -6.30
C LYS A 145 -11.66 -54.43 -7.58
N ASP A 146 -11.17 -54.99 -8.69
CA ASP A 146 -11.15 -54.30 -9.99
C ASP A 146 -12.56 -53.96 -10.48
N LEU A 147 -13.52 -54.86 -10.30
CA LEU A 147 -14.94 -54.60 -10.62
C LEU A 147 -15.55 -53.48 -9.75
N ILE A 148 -15.25 -53.48 -8.45
CA ILE A 148 -15.70 -52.42 -7.54
C ILE A 148 -15.09 -51.08 -7.95
N ASN A 149 -13.77 -51.05 -8.23
CA ASN A 149 -13.09 -49.84 -8.65
C ASN A 149 -13.66 -49.29 -9.96
N LEU A 150 -13.91 -50.14 -10.96
CA LEU A 150 -14.49 -49.70 -12.23
C LEU A 150 -15.91 -49.14 -12.07
N ARG A 151 -16.72 -49.76 -11.18
CA ARG A 151 -18.05 -49.22 -10.85
C ARG A 151 -17.94 -47.86 -10.17
N ASP A 152 -17.09 -47.77 -9.17
CA ASP A 152 -16.91 -46.56 -8.38
C ASP A 152 -16.33 -45.42 -9.21
N GLU A 153 -15.43 -45.71 -10.15
CA GLU A 153 -14.89 -44.76 -11.13
C GLU A 153 -16.03 -44.12 -11.95
N ILE A 154 -16.94 -44.93 -12.49
CA ILE A 154 -18.07 -44.43 -13.30
C ILE A 154 -19.03 -43.59 -12.46
N GLU A 155 -19.36 -44.03 -11.23
CA GLU A 155 -20.21 -43.25 -10.32
C GLU A 155 -19.50 -41.97 -9.84
N TRP A 156 -18.18 -42.00 -9.67
CA TRP A 156 -17.38 -40.83 -9.30
C TRP A 156 -17.34 -39.79 -10.42
N ASP A 157 -17.03 -40.22 -11.65
CA ASP A 157 -17.07 -39.36 -12.84
C ASP A 157 -18.44 -38.72 -13.02
N LYS A 158 -19.50 -39.50 -12.79
CA LYS A 158 -20.87 -38.99 -12.82
C LYS A 158 -21.11 -37.96 -11.72
N ALA A 159 -20.69 -38.20 -10.48
CA ALA A 159 -20.81 -37.24 -9.40
C ALA A 159 -20.07 -35.92 -9.72
N LEU A 160 -18.86 -36.01 -10.26
CA LEU A 160 -18.06 -34.87 -10.70
C LEU A 160 -18.74 -34.08 -11.83
N SER A 161 -19.41 -34.76 -12.78
CA SER A 161 -20.07 -34.10 -13.92
C SER A 161 -21.18 -33.12 -13.51
N TYR A 162 -21.80 -33.31 -12.35
CA TYR A 162 -22.81 -32.39 -11.84
C TYR A 162 -22.22 -31.10 -11.26
N ALA A 163 -20.94 -31.13 -10.86
CA ALA A 163 -20.26 -30.01 -10.20
C ALA A 163 -21.04 -29.45 -8.98
N LYS A 164 -21.65 -30.33 -8.19
CA LYS A 164 -22.44 -30.00 -7.00
C LYS A 164 -22.02 -30.78 -5.77
N SER A 165 -21.99 -30.11 -4.63
CA SER A 165 -21.64 -30.72 -3.34
C SER A 165 -22.56 -31.90 -2.99
N ASP A 166 -23.87 -31.76 -3.21
CA ASP A 166 -24.85 -32.83 -2.96
C ASP A 166 -24.54 -34.13 -3.72
N SER A 167 -24.10 -34.03 -4.98
CA SER A 167 -23.73 -35.19 -5.78
C SER A 167 -22.48 -35.90 -5.23
N THR A 168 -21.49 -35.13 -4.81
CA THR A 168 -20.27 -35.65 -4.18
C THR A 168 -20.55 -36.25 -2.80
N ILE A 169 -21.41 -35.60 -1.99
CA ILE A 169 -21.86 -36.12 -0.69
C ILE A 169 -22.58 -37.46 -0.89
N GLN A 170 -23.47 -37.54 -1.88
CA GLN A 170 -24.18 -38.76 -2.21
C GLN A 170 -23.21 -39.90 -2.57
N PHE A 171 -22.16 -39.62 -3.36
CA PHE A 171 -21.12 -40.59 -3.67
C PHE A 171 -20.41 -41.07 -2.38
N ILE A 172 -19.98 -40.15 -1.52
CA ILE A 172 -19.30 -40.49 -0.25
C ILE A 172 -20.16 -41.39 0.62
N LEU A 173 -21.46 -41.09 0.74
CA LEU A 173 -22.39 -41.86 1.55
C LEU A 173 -22.66 -43.27 0.98
N THR A 174 -22.72 -43.39 -0.34
CA THR A 174 -23.04 -44.65 -1.02
C THR A 174 -21.82 -45.54 -1.28
N HIS A 175 -20.60 -44.97 -1.30
CA HIS A 175 -19.36 -45.67 -1.62
C HIS A 175 -18.24 -45.43 -0.59
N PRO A 176 -18.47 -45.61 0.73
CA PRO A 176 -17.53 -45.22 1.80
C PRO A 176 -16.20 -45.98 1.81
N LEU A 177 -16.09 -47.08 1.05
CA LEU A 177 -14.87 -47.89 0.91
C LEU A 177 -14.18 -47.69 -0.44
N SER A 178 -14.64 -46.72 -1.25
CA SER A 178 -14.05 -46.45 -2.56
C SER A 178 -12.64 -45.89 -2.45
N VAL A 179 -11.80 -46.20 -3.43
CA VAL A 179 -10.47 -45.60 -3.58
C VAL A 179 -10.53 -44.08 -3.79
N TYR A 180 -11.66 -43.56 -4.28
CA TYR A 180 -11.88 -42.14 -4.54
C TYR A 180 -12.35 -41.36 -3.30
N ILE A 181 -12.60 -41.98 -2.14
CA ILE A 181 -13.17 -41.28 -0.97
C ILE A 181 -12.33 -40.08 -0.51
N LYS A 182 -11.00 -40.21 -0.52
CA LYS A 182 -10.12 -39.10 -0.13
C LYS A 182 -10.27 -37.90 -1.07
N GLU A 183 -10.33 -38.17 -2.37
CA GLU A 183 -10.53 -37.15 -3.40
C GLU A 183 -11.94 -36.55 -3.31
N ALA A 184 -12.96 -37.39 -3.12
CA ALA A 184 -14.35 -36.95 -2.98
C ALA A 184 -14.53 -36.03 -1.77
N LEU A 185 -13.88 -36.30 -0.63
CA LEU A 185 -13.91 -35.41 0.54
C LEU A 185 -13.29 -34.04 0.25
N GLN A 186 -12.19 -33.99 -0.52
CA GLN A 186 -11.57 -32.74 -0.93
C GLN A 186 -12.46 -31.96 -1.90
N GLN A 187 -13.01 -32.65 -2.91
CA GLN A 187 -13.91 -32.04 -3.89
C GLN A 187 -15.19 -31.53 -3.25
N ARG A 188 -15.74 -32.25 -2.27
CA ARG A 188 -16.89 -31.81 -1.47
C ARG A 188 -16.59 -30.47 -0.82
N ASP A 189 -15.47 -30.34 -0.11
CA ASP A 189 -15.13 -29.10 0.59
C ASP A 189 -14.95 -27.93 -0.38
N ILE A 190 -14.34 -28.17 -1.54
CA ILE A 190 -14.20 -27.17 -2.62
C ILE A 190 -15.57 -26.75 -3.16
N GLN A 191 -16.47 -27.71 -3.43
CA GLN A 191 -17.80 -27.43 -3.96
C GLN A 191 -18.67 -26.69 -2.94
N ILE A 192 -18.68 -27.10 -1.67
CA ILE A 192 -19.39 -26.41 -0.59
C ILE A 192 -18.89 -24.96 -0.48
N PHE A 193 -17.57 -24.76 -0.51
CA PHE A 193 -16.98 -23.42 -0.52
C PHE A 193 -17.50 -22.61 -1.70
N ASN A 194 -17.34 -23.11 -2.93
CA ASN A 194 -17.76 -22.41 -4.15
C ASN A 194 -19.27 -22.07 -4.15
N GLU A 195 -20.11 -22.98 -3.66
CA GLU A 195 -21.56 -22.78 -3.59
C GLU A 195 -21.95 -21.74 -2.54
N GLN A 196 -21.42 -21.85 -1.32
CA GLN A 196 -21.76 -20.94 -0.22
C GLN A 196 -21.14 -19.55 -0.39
N THR A 197 -20.00 -19.45 -1.07
CA THR A 197 -19.29 -18.19 -1.33
C THR A 197 -19.44 -17.70 -2.77
N ALA A 198 -20.38 -18.25 -3.55
CA ALA A 198 -20.65 -17.82 -4.92
C ALA A 198 -20.91 -16.30 -5.05
N PRO A 199 -21.59 -15.61 -4.09
CA PRO A 199 -21.76 -14.16 -4.16
C PRO A 199 -20.46 -13.35 -4.03
N LYS A 200 -19.38 -13.96 -3.49
CA LYS A 200 -18.09 -13.30 -3.21
C LYS A 200 -18.23 -12.04 -2.35
N THR A 201 -19.10 -12.09 -1.35
CA THR A 201 -19.35 -10.98 -0.40
C THR A 201 -18.80 -11.30 0.99
N GLU A 202 -18.57 -10.26 1.79
CA GLU A 202 -18.22 -10.35 3.22
C GLU A 202 -19.10 -11.39 3.94
N THR A 203 -20.42 -11.21 3.87
CA THR A 203 -21.41 -12.07 4.51
C THR A 203 -21.29 -13.53 4.08
N SER A 204 -21.03 -13.78 2.79
CA SER A 204 -20.92 -15.14 2.27
C SER A 204 -19.70 -15.88 2.83
N TYR A 205 -18.53 -15.22 2.88
CA TYR A 205 -17.31 -15.81 3.47
C TYR A 205 -17.41 -15.94 4.98
N PHE A 206 -17.97 -14.94 5.68
CA PHE A 206 -18.20 -15.00 7.12
C PHE A 206 -19.11 -16.18 7.50
N ASN A 207 -20.22 -16.35 6.78
CA ASN A 207 -21.13 -17.47 6.96
C ASN A 207 -20.47 -18.83 6.67
N PHE A 208 -19.63 -18.90 5.64
CA PHE A 208 -18.89 -20.12 5.32
C PHE A 208 -17.94 -20.50 6.47
N ILE A 209 -17.12 -19.55 6.96
CA ILE A 209 -16.16 -19.77 8.04
C ILE A 209 -16.86 -20.26 9.31
N THR A 210 -17.97 -19.61 9.67
CA THR A 210 -18.73 -19.93 10.91
C THR A 210 -19.45 -21.27 10.82
N LYS A 211 -20.00 -21.64 9.66
CA LYS A 211 -20.73 -22.91 9.48
C LYS A 211 -19.82 -24.11 9.23
N ASN A 212 -18.59 -23.90 8.75
CA ASN A 212 -17.69 -24.98 8.33
C ASN A 212 -16.30 -24.90 9.01
N PRO A 213 -16.22 -24.95 10.36
CA PRO A 213 -14.96 -24.72 11.09
C PRO A 213 -13.86 -25.76 10.81
N ASN A 214 -14.22 -26.94 10.29
CA ASN A 214 -13.30 -28.03 9.98
C ASN A 214 -13.00 -28.18 8.48
N SER A 215 -13.45 -27.23 7.64
CA SER A 215 -13.24 -27.31 6.19
C SER A 215 -11.78 -27.07 5.82
N GLN A 216 -11.26 -27.81 4.84
CA GLN A 216 -9.94 -27.56 4.26
C GLN A 216 -9.86 -26.20 3.54
N MET A 217 -11.01 -25.59 3.21
CA MET A 217 -11.11 -24.31 2.50
C MET A 217 -11.10 -23.09 3.43
N LEU A 218 -10.96 -23.29 4.75
CA LEU A 218 -11.05 -22.21 5.73
C LEU A 218 -10.01 -21.09 5.49
N ASN A 219 -8.77 -21.45 5.18
CA ASN A 219 -7.71 -20.47 4.89
C ASN A 219 -7.99 -19.66 3.63
N SER A 220 -8.59 -20.27 2.62
CA SER A 220 -9.05 -19.57 1.42
C SER A 220 -10.15 -18.58 1.78
N ALA A 221 -11.13 -18.98 2.59
CA ALA A 221 -12.20 -18.09 3.04
C ALA A 221 -11.68 -16.90 3.85
N TYR A 222 -10.75 -17.13 4.79
CA TYR A 222 -10.10 -16.05 5.55
C TYR A 222 -9.36 -15.07 4.64
N ARG A 223 -8.63 -15.59 3.64
CA ARG A 223 -7.91 -14.76 2.67
C ARG A 223 -8.87 -13.86 1.91
N GLU A 224 -9.89 -14.43 1.27
CA GLU A 224 -10.83 -13.66 0.45
C GLU A 224 -11.56 -12.61 1.29
N LEU A 225 -11.98 -12.97 2.52
CA LEU A 225 -12.62 -12.04 3.44
C LEU A 225 -11.69 -10.88 3.85
N PHE A 226 -10.44 -11.19 4.20
CA PHE A 226 -9.45 -10.17 4.53
C PHE A 226 -9.14 -9.25 3.34
N GLU A 227 -9.00 -9.80 2.12
CA GLU A 227 -8.74 -9.01 0.92
C GLU A 227 -9.92 -8.09 0.56
N ILE A 228 -11.17 -8.49 0.80
CA ILE A 228 -12.34 -7.61 0.66
C ILE A 228 -12.21 -6.41 1.59
N PHE A 229 -11.93 -6.64 2.87
CA PHE A 229 -11.78 -5.55 3.84
C PHE A 229 -10.59 -4.66 3.52
N LYS A 230 -9.49 -5.25 3.07
CA LYS A 230 -8.30 -4.52 2.67
C LYS A 230 -8.56 -3.60 1.48
N LYS A 231 -9.18 -4.13 0.43
CA LYS A 231 -9.51 -3.37 -0.80
C LYS A 231 -10.46 -2.21 -0.53
N ASN A 232 -11.39 -2.38 0.41
CA ASN A 232 -12.39 -1.37 0.73
C ASN A 232 -11.96 -0.44 1.88
N GLU A 233 -10.75 -0.62 2.43
CA GLU A 233 -10.27 0.09 3.63
C GLU A 233 -11.28 0.03 4.80
N ASP A 234 -11.98 -1.11 4.94
CA ASP A 234 -13.11 -1.25 5.84
C ASP A 234 -12.66 -1.51 7.29
N LYS A 235 -12.48 -0.43 8.05
CA LYS A 235 -12.12 -0.49 9.48
C LYS A 235 -13.12 -1.27 10.32
N GLY A 236 -14.42 -1.14 10.04
CA GLY A 236 -15.48 -1.83 10.78
C GLY A 236 -15.44 -3.34 10.55
N GLY A 237 -15.27 -3.74 9.28
CA GLY A 237 -15.08 -5.12 8.87
C GLY A 237 -13.82 -5.76 9.45
N LEU A 238 -12.68 -5.06 9.39
CA LEU A 238 -11.42 -5.53 10.01
C LEU A 238 -11.57 -5.72 11.52
N LYS A 239 -12.22 -4.77 12.21
CA LYS A 239 -12.49 -4.89 13.64
C LYS A 239 -13.34 -6.12 13.94
N LYS A 240 -14.42 -6.37 13.19
CA LYS A 240 -15.22 -7.60 13.34
C LYS A 240 -14.39 -8.86 13.08
N PHE A 241 -13.54 -8.85 12.05
CA PHE A 241 -12.70 -9.98 11.66
C PHE A 241 -11.75 -10.41 12.78
N VAL A 242 -11.00 -9.47 13.35
CA VAL A 242 -10.01 -9.79 14.40
C VAL A 242 -10.67 -10.29 15.69
N HIS A 243 -11.86 -9.79 16.02
CA HIS A 243 -12.63 -10.26 17.18
C HIS A 243 -13.24 -11.64 16.95
N ALA A 244 -13.81 -11.88 15.77
CA ALA A 244 -14.50 -13.14 15.46
C ALA A 244 -13.51 -14.29 15.21
N PHE A 245 -12.31 -14.01 14.69
CA PHE A 245 -11.38 -15.03 14.19
C PHE A 245 -9.95 -14.88 14.73
N PRO A 246 -9.73 -14.96 16.05
CA PRO A 246 -8.40 -14.77 16.66
C PRO A 246 -7.36 -15.81 16.22
N ASN A 247 -7.81 -17.00 15.80
CA ASN A 247 -6.95 -18.09 15.34
C ASN A 247 -6.69 -18.07 13.82
N SER A 248 -7.18 -17.06 13.10
CA SER A 248 -6.96 -16.95 11.66
C SER A 248 -5.46 -16.72 11.35
N PRO A 249 -4.91 -17.32 10.28
CA PRO A 249 -3.55 -16.99 9.82
C PRO A 249 -3.39 -15.53 9.36
N TYR A 250 -4.50 -14.79 9.23
CA TYR A 250 -4.51 -13.36 8.88
C TYR A 250 -4.75 -12.43 10.09
N PHE A 251 -4.86 -12.97 11.31
CA PHE A 251 -5.18 -12.19 12.51
C PHE A 251 -4.24 -11.00 12.73
N GLU A 252 -2.92 -11.23 12.75
CA GLU A 252 -1.95 -10.15 12.93
C GLU A 252 -1.94 -9.16 11.75
N LYS A 253 -2.10 -9.65 10.52
CA LYS A 253 -2.15 -8.81 9.31
C LYS A 253 -3.36 -7.88 9.35
N ALA A 254 -4.52 -8.39 9.77
CA ALA A 254 -5.73 -7.61 9.94
C ALA A 254 -5.57 -6.55 11.04
N TRP A 255 -4.96 -6.87 12.18
CA TRP A 255 -4.64 -5.90 13.22
C TRP A 255 -3.70 -4.79 12.74
N LYS A 256 -2.60 -5.15 12.08
CA LYS A 256 -1.64 -4.18 11.53
C LYS A 256 -2.28 -3.28 10.48
N PHE A 257 -3.13 -3.84 9.62
CA PHE A 257 -3.83 -3.07 8.61
C PHE A 257 -4.88 -2.14 9.22
N LEU A 258 -5.69 -2.61 10.18
CA LEU A 258 -6.61 -1.77 10.94
C LEU A 258 -5.87 -0.62 11.65
N PHE A 259 -4.74 -0.90 12.29
CA PHE A 259 -3.89 0.13 12.88
C PHE A 259 -3.43 1.16 11.84
N SER A 260 -2.95 0.71 10.67
CA SER A 260 -2.49 1.63 9.61
C SER A 260 -3.58 2.54 9.03
N LEU A 261 -4.85 2.09 9.05
CA LEU A 261 -5.99 2.90 8.63
C LEU A 261 -6.50 3.87 9.71
N SER A 262 -6.13 3.63 10.96
CA SER A 262 -6.61 4.40 12.12
C SER A 262 -5.57 5.38 12.66
N VAL A 263 -4.28 5.04 12.55
CA VAL A 263 -3.16 5.86 13.01
C VAL A 263 -2.27 6.19 11.82
N LYS A 264 -2.27 7.46 11.42
CA LYS A 264 -1.54 7.96 10.25
C LYS A 264 -0.27 8.68 10.68
N THR A 265 -0.38 9.61 11.62
CA THR A 265 0.70 10.53 11.99
C THR A 265 1.48 10.06 13.20
N PHE A 266 1.01 9.01 13.90
CA PHE A 266 1.63 8.49 15.12
C PHE A 266 1.74 9.57 16.23
N ASN A 267 0.88 10.59 16.18
CA ASN A 267 0.77 11.56 17.26
C ASN A 267 0.12 10.93 18.51
N THR A 268 0.29 11.59 19.65
CA THR A 268 -0.21 11.11 20.94
C THR A 268 -1.71 10.83 20.94
N ASP A 269 -2.51 11.71 20.34
CA ASP A 269 -3.98 11.62 20.35
C ASP A 269 -4.47 10.41 19.54
N GLU A 270 -3.94 10.21 18.32
CA GLU A 270 -4.27 9.07 17.46
C GLU A 270 -3.89 7.73 18.12
N LEU A 271 -2.69 7.66 18.70
CA LEU A 271 -2.20 6.45 19.36
C LEU A 271 -3.04 6.09 20.59
N GLN A 272 -3.39 7.08 21.42
CA GLN A 272 -4.24 6.88 22.59
C GLN A 272 -5.67 6.51 22.23
N LEU A 273 -6.25 7.17 21.22
CA LEU A 273 -7.58 6.85 20.71
C LEU A 273 -7.63 5.42 20.17
N PHE A 274 -6.62 5.01 19.40
CA PHE A 274 -6.57 3.65 18.88
C PHE A 274 -6.54 2.59 20.00
N LEU A 275 -5.71 2.81 21.04
CA LEU A 275 -5.63 1.89 22.18
C LEU A 275 -6.92 1.86 23.00
N SER A 276 -7.60 2.99 23.18
CA SER A 276 -8.86 3.04 23.94
C SER A 276 -9.99 2.32 23.19
N GLU A 277 -10.02 2.40 21.87
CA GLU A 277 -11.01 1.72 21.04
C GLU A 277 -10.70 0.23 20.82
N ASN A 278 -9.44 -0.20 20.99
CA ASN A 278 -8.96 -1.56 20.67
C ASN A 278 -8.01 -2.10 21.77
N PRO A 279 -8.49 -2.32 23.00
CA PRO A 279 -7.67 -2.72 24.14
C PRO A 279 -7.00 -4.10 23.98
N GLU A 280 -7.54 -4.96 23.11
CA GLU A 280 -7.03 -6.29 22.77
C GLU A 280 -5.93 -6.29 21.70
N PHE A 281 -5.52 -5.11 21.20
CA PHE A 281 -4.48 -5.00 20.18
C PHE A 281 -3.18 -5.70 20.62
N PRO A 282 -2.69 -6.72 19.88
CA PRO A 282 -1.58 -7.56 20.33
C PRO A 282 -0.24 -6.83 20.40
N PHE A 283 -0.09 -5.69 19.70
CA PHE A 283 1.15 -4.91 19.65
C PHE A 283 1.10 -3.64 20.53
N LYS A 284 0.24 -3.58 21.56
CA LYS A 284 0.10 -2.38 22.42
C LYS A 284 1.42 -1.84 23.00
N ASN A 285 2.38 -2.72 23.29
CA ASN A 285 3.67 -2.30 23.86
C ASN A 285 4.48 -1.42 22.90
N SER A 286 4.37 -1.62 21.57
CA SER A 286 5.05 -0.75 20.61
C SER A 286 4.44 0.65 20.60
N ILE A 287 3.12 0.76 20.76
CA ILE A 287 2.45 2.06 20.88
C ILE A 287 2.86 2.76 22.17
N LEU A 288 2.91 2.04 23.30
CA LEU A 288 3.36 2.62 24.58
C LEU A 288 4.79 3.14 24.49
N LYS A 289 5.70 2.42 23.80
CA LYS A 289 7.06 2.89 23.52
C LYS A 289 7.03 4.18 22.69
N GLU A 290 6.27 4.22 21.60
CA GLU A 290 6.14 5.42 20.74
C GLU A 290 5.60 6.63 21.53
N LEU A 291 4.62 6.42 22.42
CA LEU A 291 4.08 7.47 23.29
C LEU A 291 5.12 8.07 24.24
N GLU A 292 6.04 7.26 24.78
CA GLU A 292 7.15 7.77 25.59
C GLU A 292 8.16 8.55 24.73
N LEU A 293 8.47 8.05 23.53
CA LEU A 293 9.35 8.75 22.60
C LEU A 293 8.76 10.08 22.12
N ASN A 294 7.44 10.18 21.97
CA ASN A 294 6.76 11.42 21.59
C ASN A 294 6.95 12.56 22.61
N LYS A 295 7.25 12.26 23.87
CA LYS A 295 7.54 13.26 24.91
C LYS A 295 8.94 13.87 24.78
N ILE A 296 9.85 13.23 24.04
CA ILE A 296 11.25 13.65 23.93
C ILE A 296 11.41 14.55 22.72
N ILE A 297 11.88 15.78 22.89
CA ILE A 297 12.28 16.64 21.77
C ILE A 297 13.77 16.44 21.52
N LEU A 298 14.11 16.08 20.28
CA LEU A 298 15.48 15.95 19.80
C LEU A 298 15.74 16.97 18.71
N ILE A 299 16.84 17.70 18.85
CA ILE A 299 17.27 18.76 17.96
C ILE A 299 18.52 18.26 17.22
N PRO A 300 18.56 18.30 15.88
CA PRO A 300 19.77 17.96 15.15
C PRO A 300 20.88 18.94 15.52
N TYR A 301 22.11 18.45 15.64
CA TYR A 301 23.28 19.29 15.83
C TYR A 301 24.44 18.78 14.97
N PHE A 302 25.27 19.70 14.50
CA PHE A 302 26.44 19.40 13.67
C PHE A 302 27.72 19.54 14.50
N ASP A 303 28.57 18.52 14.46
CA ASP A 303 29.85 18.47 15.16
C ASP A 303 30.80 17.55 14.40
N SER A 304 32.02 18.02 14.11
CA SER A 304 33.07 17.24 13.47
C SER A 304 32.65 16.57 12.14
N GLU A 305 32.08 17.35 11.22
CA GLU A 305 31.59 16.92 9.88
C GLU A 305 30.34 16.04 9.86
N PHE A 306 29.81 15.64 11.02
CA PHE A 306 28.64 14.78 11.10
C PHE A 306 27.51 15.37 11.95
N TYR A 307 26.30 14.95 11.66
CA TYR A 307 25.10 15.24 12.43
C TYR A 307 24.84 14.18 13.50
N GLY A 308 24.38 14.65 14.65
CA GLY A 308 23.81 13.86 15.75
C GLY A 308 22.55 14.54 16.28
N PHE A 309 22.06 14.09 17.44
CA PHE A 309 20.87 14.69 18.08
C PHE A 309 21.07 14.93 19.57
N ILE A 310 20.66 16.11 20.01
CA ILE A 310 20.68 16.55 21.42
C ILE A 310 19.26 16.72 21.96
N THR A 311 19.10 16.60 23.27
CA THR A 311 17.85 16.98 23.95
C THR A 311 17.74 18.50 24.10
N GLU A 312 16.58 18.99 24.51
CA GLU A 312 16.34 20.41 24.85
C GLU A 312 17.25 20.96 25.96
N ASN A 313 17.92 20.08 26.71
CA ASN A 313 18.90 20.47 27.73
C ASN A 313 20.35 20.45 27.20
N GLY A 314 20.55 20.19 25.90
CA GLY A 314 21.87 20.11 25.26
C GLY A 314 22.59 18.77 25.44
N ASN A 315 21.96 17.76 26.04
CA ASN A 315 22.58 16.45 26.23
C ASN A 315 22.60 15.66 24.92
N LYS A 316 23.77 15.16 24.51
CA LYS A 316 23.95 14.32 23.30
C LYS A 316 23.20 12.99 23.48
N LYS A 317 22.05 12.82 22.81
CA LYS A 317 21.23 11.60 22.84
C LYS A 317 21.67 10.61 21.75
N ILE A 318 21.98 11.12 20.56
CA ILE A 318 22.52 10.37 19.44
C ILE A 318 23.83 11.06 19.05
N HIS A 319 24.93 10.32 19.06
CA HIS A 319 26.25 10.85 18.70
C HIS A 319 26.32 11.20 17.20
N CYS A 320 27.23 12.11 16.84
CA CYS A 320 27.44 12.50 15.46
C CYS A 320 27.97 11.32 14.63
N MET A 321 27.19 10.88 13.66
CA MET A 321 27.53 9.73 12.81
C MET A 321 26.84 9.74 11.44
N TYR A 322 26.07 10.79 11.14
CA TYR A 322 25.30 10.95 9.91
C TYR A 322 25.85 12.08 9.07
N GLU A 323 25.92 11.90 7.76
CA GLU A 323 26.39 12.92 6.81
C GLU A 323 25.37 14.06 6.69
N SER A 324 24.08 13.74 6.84
CA SER A 324 22.99 14.72 6.97
C SER A 324 21.89 14.19 7.88
N ALA A 325 21.16 15.11 8.52
CA ALA A 325 20.02 14.80 9.37
C ALA A 325 18.95 15.89 9.27
N GLN A 326 17.69 15.49 9.04
CA GLN A 326 16.54 16.38 9.18
C GLN A 326 15.99 16.35 10.61
N ALA A 327 15.23 17.37 11.00
CA ALA A 327 14.56 17.38 12.30
C ALA A 327 13.59 16.19 12.43
N PHE A 328 13.35 15.73 13.66
CA PHE A 328 12.33 14.72 13.90
C PHE A 328 10.94 15.26 13.55
N SER A 329 10.23 14.56 12.66
CA SER A 329 8.83 14.81 12.32
C SER A 329 8.03 13.53 12.51
N GLU A 330 6.88 13.65 13.17
CA GLU A 330 6.00 12.51 13.50
C GLU A 330 6.71 11.36 14.23
N GLY A 331 7.83 11.62 14.91
CA GLY A 331 8.59 10.61 15.66
C GLY A 331 9.77 9.96 14.91
N LEU A 332 9.96 10.26 13.61
CA LEU A 332 11.13 9.79 12.85
C LEU A 332 11.93 10.96 12.28
N SER A 333 13.20 10.72 12.00
CA SER A 333 14.10 11.65 11.30
C SER A 333 14.68 10.97 10.06
N VAL A 334 14.85 11.75 8.99
CA VAL A 334 15.59 11.35 7.79
C VAL A 334 17.07 11.61 8.03
N VAL A 335 17.89 10.58 7.87
CA VAL A 335 19.35 10.64 8.00
C VAL A 335 20.04 10.01 6.81
N SER A 336 21.24 10.47 6.49
CA SER A 336 22.10 9.86 5.47
C SER A 336 23.40 9.34 6.06
N LYS A 337 23.88 8.21 5.53
CA LYS A 337 25.16 7.60 5.87
C LYS A 337 25.61 6.68 4.74
N ASN A 338 26.86 6.79 4.29
CA ASN A 338 27.45 5.98 3.22
C ASN A 338 26.58 6.00 1.95
N ASP A 339 26.24 7.18 1.45
CA ASP A 339 25.39 7.40 0.26
C ASP A 339 23.97 6.80 0.34
N SER A 340 23.52 6.38 1.53
CA SER A 340 22.20 5.80 1.76
C SER A 340 21.38 6.70 2.67
N THR A 341 20.14 7.01 2.26
CA THR A 341 19.17 7.77 3.06
C THR A 341 18.14 6.82 3.68
N PHE A 342 17.85 6.96 4.98
CA PHE A 342 16.88 6.13 5.68
C PHE A 342 16.27 6.88 6.87
N PHE A 343 15.31 6.24 7.54
CA PHE A 343 14.59 6.84 8.65
C PHE A 343 15.00 6.20 9.96
N ILE A 344 15.20 7.01 11.00
CA ILE A 344 15.49 6.56 12.35
C ILE A 344 14.47 7.07 13.36
N ASN A 345 14.24 6.31 14.43
CA ASN A 345 13.50 6.78 15.59
C ASN A 345 14.40 7.50 16.60
N LYS A 346 13.80 8.00 17.68
CA LYS A 346 14.51 8.76 18.74
C LYS A 346 15.45 7.90 19.61
N GLU A 347 15.49 6.59 19.37
CA GLU A 347 16.46 5.66 19.95
C GLU A 347 17.58 5.29 18.96
N ASN A 348 17.61 5.93 17.79
CA ASN A 348 18.55 5.65 16.71
C ASN A 348 18.35 4.26 16.06
N GLU A 349 17.15 3.66 16.20
CA GLU A 349 16.79 2.43 15.51
C GLU A 349 16.27 2.77 14.11
N ILE A 350 16.70 1.99 13.11
CA ILE A 350 16.18 2.13 11.73
C ILE A 350 14.70 1.77 11.72
N ALA A 351 13.87 2.65 11.16
CA ALA A 351 12.41 2.54 11.19
C ALA A 351 11.87 1.36 10.38
N PHE A 352 12.48 1.10 9.23
CA PHE A 352 12.11 0.05 8.28
C PHE A 352 13.34 -0.35 7.43
N ASN A 353 13.33 -1.54 6.83
CA ASN A 353 14.53 -2.13 6.24
C ASN A 353 14.94 -1.52 4.89
N GLU A 354 14.10 -0.65 4.32
CA GLU A 354 14.31 0.00 3.04
C GLU A 354 15.26 1.21 3.16
N ILE A 355 16.16 1.34 2.18
CA ILE A 355 17.03 2.50 1.98
C ILE A 355 16.63 3.24 0.70
N TYR A 356 16.89 4.54 0.68
CA TYR A 356 16.49 5.47 -0.37
C TYR A 356 17.67 6.29 -0.89
N GLU A 357 17.53 6.76 -2.13
CA GLU A 357 18.45 7.74 -2.72
C GLU A 357 18.24 9.10 -2.02
N GLU A 358 16.98 9.51 -1.86
CA GLU A 358 16.57 10.76 -1.21
C GLU A 358 15.27 10.53 -0.42
N ALA A 359 15.04 11.32 0.63
CA ALA A 359 13.81 11.28 1.40
C ALA A 359 13.50 12.63 2.06
N PHE A 360 12.21 12.91 2.23
CA PHE A 360 11.73 14.06 3.00
C PHE A 360 11.05 13.60 4.30
N SER A 361 10.94 14.52 5.25
CA SER A 361 10.26 14.29 6.52
C SER A 361 8.79 13.91 6.35
N PHE A 362 8.27 13.14 7.30
CA PHE A 362 6.86 12.80 7.36
C PHE A 362 6.01 14.04 7.66
N HIS A 363 4.92 14.20 6.91
CA HIS A 363 3.88 15.20 7.15
C HIS A 363 2.51 14.58 6.89
N ASN A 364 1.62 14.64 7.89
CA ASN A 364 0.31 14.03 7.90
C ASN A 364 0.32 12.51 7.59
N GLY A 365 1.34 11.81 8.10
CA GLY A 365 1.51 10.37 7.95
C GLY A 365 2.18 9.91 6.66
N LEU A 366 2.57 10.85 5.79
CA LEU A 366 3.19 10.55 4.50
C LEU A 366 4.56 11.21 4.34
N ALA A 367 5.49 10.51 3.69
CA ALA A 367 6.80 11.03 3.31
C ALA A 367 7.10 10.72 1.84
N PRO A 368 7.54 11.69 1.03
CA PRO A 368 8.12 11.42 -0.28
C PRO A 368 9.53 10.84 -0.15
N VAL A 369 9.78 9.74 -0.87
CA VAL A 369 11.07 9.04 -0.94
C VAL A 369 11.42 8.68 -2.37
N LYS A 370 12.71 8.69 -2.70
CA LYS A 370 13.22 8.36 -4.03
C LYS A 370 13.96 7.03 -4.00
N GLN A 371 13.57 6.11 -4.87
CA GLN A 371 14.21 4.81 -5.00
C GLN A 371 14.14 4.35 -6.45
N ASN A 372 15.25 3.83 -6.98
CA ASN A 372 15.37 3.39 -8.37
C ASN A 372 14.97 4.50 -9.36
N LYS A 373 15.41 5.74 -9.09
CA LYS A 373 15.09 6.94 -9.87
C LYS A 373 13.59 7.29 -9.97
N GLN A 374 12.73 6.72 -9.13
CA GLN A 374 11.32 7.08 -9.03
C GLN A 374 10.99 7.58 -7.63
N TRP A 375 10.07 8.53 -7.56
CA TRP A 375 9.53 9.03 -6.31
C TRP A 375 8.34 8.20 -5.87
N HIS A 376 8.20 8.00 -4.57
CA HIS A 376 7.09 7.33 -3.94
C HIS A 376 6.60 8.12 -2.73
N LEU A 377 5.30 8.12 -2.48
CA LEU A 377 4.80 8.46 -1.14
C LEU A 377 4.75 7.18 -0.32
N ILE A 378 5.44 7.17 0.82
CA ILE A 378 5.35 6.10 1.82
C ILE A 378 4.53 6.56 3.02
N ASN A 379 3.86 5.62 3.67
CA ASN A 379 3.29 5.86 4.98
C ASN A 379 4.30 5.58 6.10
N ARG A 380 3.89 5.85 7.34
CA ARG A 380 4.66 5.62 8.57
C ARG A 380 5.05 4.16 8.86
N GLN A 381 4.54 3.21 8.09
CA GLN A 381 4.94 1.80 8.15
C GLN A 381 5.92 1.43 7.01
N GLY A 382 6.37 2.41 6.21
CA GLY A 382 7.24 2.19 5.06
C GLY A 382 6.53 1.66 3.81
N ILE A 383 5.20 1.54 3.82
CA ILE A 383 4.42 1.04 2.68
C ILE A 383 4.31 2.15 1.63
N LYS A 384 4.76 1.85 0.41
CA LYS A 384 4.61 2.71 -0.77
C LYS A 384 3.15 2.74 -1.23
N LEU A 385 2.59 3.94 -1.42
CA LEU A 385 1.19 4.17 -1.80
C LEU A 385 1.05 4.61 -3.26
N HIS A 386 1.83 5.61 -3.66
CA HIS A 386 1.84 6.16 -5.02
C HIS A 386 3.26 6.23 -5.57
N SER A 387 3.40 6.26 -6.89
CA SER A 387 4.68 6.39 -7.60
C SER A 387 4.62 7.51 -8.64
N PHE A 388 5.71 8.26 -8.77
CA PHE A 388 5.80 9.45 -9.62
C PHE A 388 7.18 9.53 -10.29
N GLU A 389 7.26 10.21 -11.43
CA GLU A 389 8.53 10.58 -12.06
C GLU A 389 9.25 11.64 -11.21
N GLU A 390 8.48 12.62 -10.74
CA GLU A 390 8.94 13.71 -9.87
C GLU A 390 7.85 14.03 -8.85
N ILE A 391 8.25 14.43 -7.65
CA ILE A 391 7.37 15.02 -6.65
C ILE A 391 8.11 16.20 -6.01
N TYR A 392 7.40 17.29 -5.82
CA TYR A 392 7.96 18.54 -5.31
C TYR A 392 7.33 18.90 -3.97
N GLU A 393 8.07 19.65 -3.16
CA GLU A 393 7.79 19.96 -1.75
C GLU A 393 6.37 20.46 -1.46
N LEU A 394 5.92 20.13 -0.24
CA LEU A 394 4.61 20.45 0.31
C LEU A 394 4.48 21.96 0.61
N SER A 395 3.66 22.67 -0.16
CA SER A 395 3.21 24.02 0.20
C SER A 395 1.69 24.02 0.33
N ASP A 396 1.18 24.68 1.38
CA ASP A 396 -0.25 24.64 1.77
C ASP A 396 -0.84 23.22 1.93
N GLY A 397 0.01 22.24 2.29
CA GLY A 397 -0.44 20.85 2.48
C GLY A 397 -0.69 20.09 1.17
N ILE A 398 -0.06 20.49 0.05
CA ILE A 398 -0.19 19.83 -1.24
C ILE A 398 1.17 19.55 -1.87
N TYR A 399 1.34 18.34 -2.39
CA TYR A 399 2.45 17.96 -3.25
C TYR A 399 2.07 18.13 -4.72
N VAL A 400 2.98 18.74 -5.49
CA VAL A 400 2.90 18.74 -6.96
C VAL A 400 3.70 17.55 -7.47
N PHE A 401 3.11 16.74 -8.34
CA PHE A 401 3.76 15.55 -8.88
C PHE A 401 3.73 15.53 -10.40
N LYS A 402 4.67 14.79 -11.01
CA LYS A 402 4.76 14.55 -12.45
C LYS A 402 4.54 13.07 -12.75
N SER A 403 3.70 12.79 -13.74
CA SER A 403 3.46 11.46 -14.30
C SER A 403 3.11 11.58 -15.78
N ASN A 404 3.72 10.75 -16.63
CA ASN A 404 3.52 10.75 -18.08
C ASN A 404 3.76 12.14 -18.70
N GLU A 405 4.84 12.82 -18.31
CA GLU A 405 5.17 14.18 -18.79
C GLU A 405 4.14 15.28 -18.45
N LYS A 406 3.21 15.00 -17.53
CA LYS A 406 2.17 15.94 -17.08
C LYS A 406 2.17 16.10 -15.57
N TYR A 407 1.77 17.28 -15.13
CA TYR A 407 1.71 17.65 -13.71
C TYR A 407 0.30 17.52 -13.15
N GLY A 408 0.22 17.00 -11.94
CA GLY A 408 -0.97 16.89 -11.10
C GLY A 408 -0.67 17.31 -9.65
N ALA A 409 -1.68 17.23 -8.80
CA ALA A 409 -1.58 17.59 -7.38
C ALA A 409 -2.22 16.53 -6.49
N ILE A 410 -1.58 16.24 -5.37
CA ILE A 410 -2.03 15.27 -4.36
C ILE A 410 -1.94 15.94 -2.99
N ASP A 411 -2.97 15.80 -2.17
CA ASP A 411 -2.97 16.39 -0.83
C ASP A 411 -2.00 15.65 0.10
N GLN A 412 -1.70 16.26 1.25
CA GLN A 412 -0.87 15.70 2.32
C GLN A 412 -1.41 14.38 2.91
N TYR A 413 -2.63 13.96 2.56
CA TYR A 413 -3.22 12.69 2.97
C TYR A 413 -3.18 11.62 1.88
N GLY A 414 -2.60 11.91 0.71
CA GLY A 414 -2.47 10.99 -0.42
C GLY A 414 -3.69 10.97 -1.35
N LYS A 415 -4.62 11.91 -1.23
CA LYS A 415 -5.77 12.00 -2.14
C LYS A 415 -5.40 12.87 -3.34
N ILE A 416 -5.56 12.33 -4.54
CA ILE A 416 -5.37 13.09 -5.79
C ILE A 416 -6.41 14.23 -5.83
N ILE A 417 -5.92 15.47 -5.88
CA ILE A 417 -6.74 16.69 -6.02
C ILE A 417 -6.92 17.00 -7.51
N LEU A 418 -5.84 16.86 -8.28
CA LEU A 418 -5.78 17.13 -9.71
C LEU A 418 -5.04 15.99 -10.40
N GLU A 419 -5.75 15.30 -11.29
CA GLU A 419 -5.14 14.31 -12.18
C GLU A 419 -4.06 14.95 -13.07
N PRO A 420 -3.00 14.22 -13.44
CA PRO A 420 -1.89 14.76 -14.23
C PRO A 420 -2.36 15.14 -15.63
N GLN A 421 -2.50 16.44 -15.89
CA GLN A 421 -3.02 16.97 -17.16
C GLN A 421 -2.32 18.24 -17.64
N PHE A 422 -1.58 18.93 -16.76
CA PHE A 422 -0.96 20.22 -17.07
C PHE A 422 0.46 20.08 -17.61
N ASN A 423 0.89 20.96 -18.52
CA ASN A 423 2.28 20.99 -18.98
C ASN A 423 3.24 21.50 -17.89
N LYS A 424 2.76 22.38 -17.01
CA LYS A 424 3.43 22.84 -15.78
C LYS A 424 2.37 23.11 -14.73
N LEU A 425 2.71 22.91 -13.46
CA LEU A 425 1.93 23.30 -12.30
C LEU A 425 2.89 23.96 -11.30
N GLY A 426 2.58 25.19 -10.88
CA GLY A 426 3.34 25.89 -9.85
C GLY A 426 3.04 25.34 -8.46
N TYR A 427 3.79 25.81 -7.46
CA TYR A 427 3.50 25.49 -6.06
C TYR A 427 2.21 26.16 -5.59
N PHE A 428 1.48 25.49 -4.70
CA PHE A 428 0.33 26.08 -4.04
C PHE A 428 0.81 27.13 -3.04
N LYS A 429 0.41 28.39 -3.24
CA LYS A 429 0.66 29.49 -2.32
C LYS A 429 -0.65 30.19 -2.01
N ASN A 430 -0.92 30.39 -0.73
CA ASN A 430 -2.17 30.99 -0.24
C ASN A 430 -3.43 30.28 -0.76
N GLY A 431 -3.31 28.97 -1.01
CA GLY A 431 -4.36 28.07 -1.49
C GLY A 431 -4.53 28.00 -3.01
N PHE A 432 -3.64 28.58 -3.81
CA PHE A 432 -3.75 28.57 -5.27
C PHE A 432 -2.41 28.32 -5.96
N ALA A 433 -2.45 27.74 -7.15
CA ALA A 433 -1.29 27.51 -8.00
C ALA A 433 -1.61 27.88 -9.46
N TYR A 434 -0.63 28.38 -10.20
CA TYR A 434 -0.78 28.55 -11.64
C TYR A 434 -0.56 27.22 -12.37
N TYR A 435 -1.16 27.06 -13.54
CA TYR A 435 -0.86 25.95 -14.45
C TYR A 435 -0.67 26.46 -15.89
N SER A 436 -0.08 25.62 -16.75
CA SER A 436 -0.03 25.89 -18.19
C SER A 436 -0.57 24.73 -19.03
N VAL A 437 -1.24 25.08 -20.12
CA VAL A 437 -1.63 24.17 -21.21
C VAL A 437 -1.22 24.82 -22.53
N GLY A 438 -0.25 24.21 -23.22
CA GLY A 438 0.41 24.86 -24.36
C GLY A 438 1.15 26.13 -23.93
N SER A 439 0.87 27.25 -24.59
CA SER A 439 1.48 28.56 -24.29
C SER A 439 0.65 29.45 -23.36
N LYS A 440 -0.50 28.97 -22.87
CA LYS A 440 -1.40 29.73 -22.02
C LYS A 440 -1.35 29.27 -20.58
N TYR A 441 -1.55 30.23 -19.69
CA TYR A 441 -1.57 30.05 -18.25
C TYR A 441 -2.98 30.28 -17.68
N GLY A 442 -3.35 29.43 -16.74
CA GLY A 442 -4.50 29.56 -15.86
C GLY A 442 -4.08 29.31 -14.41
N PHE A 443 -5.04 29.12 -13.51
CA PHE A 443 -4.75 28.77 -12.12
C PHE A 443 -5.77 27.80 -11.54
N VAL A 444 -5.40 27.14 -10.46
CA VAL A 444 -6.21 26.17 -9.72
C VAL A 444 -6.25 26.51 -8.24
N SER A 445 -7.34 26.15 -7.56
CA SER A 445 -7.41 26.19 -6.10
C SER A 445 -6.94 24.87 -5.49
N LYS A 446 -6.53 24.91 -4.21
CA LYS A 446 -6.14 23.74 -3.42
C LYS A 446 -7.28 22.73 -3.23
N GLU A 447 -8.52 23.17 -3.39
CA GLU A 447 -9.73 22.33 -3.38
C GLU A 447 -10.00 21.66 -4.75
N GLY A 448 -9.20 21.95 -5.78
CA GLY A 448 -9.30 21.36 -7.11
C GLY A 448 -10.14 22.16 -8.11
N SER A 449 -10.54 23.40 -7.79
CA SER A 449 -11.26 24.25 -8.74
C SER A 449 -10.31 24.76 -9.83
N VAL A 450 -10.65 24.58 -11.10
CA VAL A 450 -9.80 24.96 -12.24
C VAL A 450 -10.35 26.21 -12.93
N TYR A 451 -9.53 27.25 -13.04
CA TYR A 451 -9.84 28.50 -13.72
C TYR A 451 -9.18 28.52 -15.10
N LYS A 452 -9.91 28.99 -16.10
CA LYS A 452 -9.53 28.88 -17.51
C LYS A 452 -8.17 29.54 -17.83
N ALA A 453 -7.38 28.87 -18.67
CA ALA A 453 -6.10 29.37 -19.14
C ALA A 453 -6.27 30.39 -20.28
N ASP A 454 -6.31 31.68 -19.93
CA ASP A 454 -6.50 32.79 -20.87
C ASP A 454 -5.38 33.84 -20.82
N PHE A 455 -4.31 33.57 -20.07
CA PHE A 455 -3.18 34.50 -19.89
C PHE A 455 -1.92 33.99 -20.59
N SER A 456 -1.04 34.91 -20.98
CA SER A 456 0.32 34.57 -21.46
C SER A 456 1.29 34.28 -20.32
N TRP A 457 1.00 34.77 -19.12
CA TRP A 457 1.75 34.51 -17.88
C TRP A 457 0.92 34.92 -16.66
N ILE A 458 1.19 34.33 -15.50
CA ILE A 458 0.60 34.68 -14.20
C ILE A 458 1.64 34.47 -13.09
N SER A 459 1.65 35.34 -12.07
CA SER A 459 2.49 35.18 -10.89
C SER A 459 1.90 34.18 -9.89
N ASP A 460 2.66 33.84 -8.85
CA ASP A 460 2.08 33.22 -7.66
C ASP A 460 1.05 34.14 -6.98
N PHE A 461 0.13 33.54 -6.23
CA PHE A 461 -0.87 34.25 -5.43
C PHE A 461 -0.29 34.76 -4.11
N ASP A 462 -0.58 36.01 -3.78
CA ASP A 462 -0.21 36.61 -2.50
C ASP A 462 -1.18 36.28 -1.35
N ASP A 463 -0.85 36.79 -0.15
CA ASP A 463 -1.62 36.59 1.08
C ASP A 463 -3.04 37.16 0.99
N ASN A 464 -3.29 38.06 0.04
CA ASN A 464 -4.62 38.62 -0.27
C ASN A 464 -5.32 37.87 -1.40
N LYS A 465 -4.76 36.74 -1.83
CA LYS A 465 -5.25 35.90 -2.92
C LYS A 465 -5.32 36.68 -4.24
N GLN A 466 -4.33 37.50 -4.51
CA GLN A 466 -4.17 38.25 -5.76
C GLN A 466 -2.93 37.78 -6.52
N ALA A 467 -3.01 37.79 -7.85
CA ALA A 467 -1.89 37.48 -8.74
C ALA A 467 -1.78 38.53 -9.85
N ILE A 468 -0.54 38.78 -10.29
CA ILE A 468 -0.25 39.60 -11.46
C ILE A 468 -0.43 38.71 -12.69
N ILE A 469 -1.22 39.17 -13.66
CA ILE A 469 -1.46 38.47 -14.93
C ILE A 469 -0.86 39.25 -16.09
N LYS A 470 -0.48 38.54 -17.15
CA LYS A 470 -0.08 39.15 -18.42
C LYS A 470 -0.95 38.64 -19.56
N LYS A 471 -1.53 39.55 -20.33
CA LYS A 471 -2.33 39.25 -21.52
C LYS A 471 -1.98 40.26 -22.62
N ASP A 472 -1.77 39.77 -23.84
CA ASP A 472 -1.42 40.60 -25.01
C ASP A 472 -0.27 41.59 -24.74
N ASN A 473 0.78 41.08 -24.07
CA ASN A 473 1.97 41.83 -23.61
C ASN A 473 1.77 42.87 -22.50
N LEU A 474 0.56 43.05 -21.99
CA LEU A 474 0.25 44.00 -20.93
C LEU A 474 -0.08 43.29 -19.62
N TYR A 475 0.20 43.96 -18.49
CA TYR A 475 0.05 43.44 -17.14
C TYR A 475 -1.21 43.98 -16.47
N GLY A 476 -1.85 43.13 -15.67
CA GLY A 476 -3.02 43.41 -14.83
C GLY A 476 -2.98 42.63 -13.51
N ILE A 477 -4.03 42.72 -12.71
CA ILE A 477 -4.15 42.00 -11.42
C ILE A 477 -5.48 41.25 -11.39
N ILE A 478 -5.45 40.00 -10.93
CA ILE A 478 -6.64 39.15 -10.75
C ILE A 478 -6.76 38.69 -9.29
N HIS A 479 -7.97 38.61 -8.78
CA HIS A 479 -8.29 37.95 -7.52
C HIS A 479 -8.56 36.46 -7.73
N ALA A 480 -8.28 35.62 -6.74
CA ALA A 480 -8.45 34.17 -6.83
C ALA A 480 -9.91 33.70 -7.02
N SER A 481 -10.89 34.58 -6.87
CA SER A 481 -12.27 34.33 -7.29
C SER A 481 -12.46 34.34 -8.81
N GLY A 482 -11.43 34.70 -9.59
CA GLY A 482 -11.48 34.93 -11.03
C GLY A 482 -11.85 36.36 -11.44
N LYS A 483 -12.10 37.26 -10.47
CA LYS A 483 -12.42 38.67 -10.77
C LYS A 483 -11.14 39.44 -11.11
N ILE A 484 -11.13 40.09 -12.28
CA ILE A 484 -10.08 41.04 -12.66
C ILE A 484 -10.18 42.28 -11.75
N ILE A 485 -9.10 42.59 -11.05
CA ILE A 485 -8.96 43.78 -10.20
C ILE A 485 -8.46 44.96 -11.05
N LEU A 486 -7.38 44.75 -11.80
CA LEU A 486 -6.84 45.70 -12.77
C LEU A 486 -6.78 45.03 -14.14
N GLU A 487 -7.44 45.62 -15.13
CA GLU A 487 -7.39 45.15 -16.52
C GLU A 487 -5.95 45.19 -17.06
N PRO A 488 -5.54 44.22 -17.90
CA PRO A 488 -4.22 44.21 -18.53
C PRO A 488 -4.00 45.44 -19.42
N GLN A 489 -3.33 46.47 -18.89
CA GLN A 489 -3.11 47.74 -19.60
C GLN A 489 -1.79 48.45 -19.23
N PHE A 490 -0.96 47.82 -18.41
CA PHE A 490 0.31 48.35 -17.90
C PHE A 490 1.49 47.64 -18.56
N ASP A 491 2.58 48.35 -18.79
CA ASP A 491 3.81 47.77 -19.36
C ASP A 491 4.50 46.85 -18.35
N GLN A 492 4.33 47.16 -17.06
CA GLN A 492 4.83 46.33 -15.96
C GLN A 492 3.99 46.54 -14.69
N ILE A 493 3.80 45.48 -13.93
CA ILE A 493 3.32 45.54 -12.54
C ILE A 493 4.31 44.76 -11.69
N GLN A 494 4.72 45.33 -10.56
CA GLN A 494 5.58 44.67 -9.59
C GLN A 494 4.97 44.76 -8.19
N LYS A 495 4.99 43.66 -7.45
CA LYS A 495 4.48 43.62 -6.07
C LYS A 495 5.54 44.17 -5.10
N CYS A 496 5.16 45.16 -4.30
CA CYS A 496 5.94 45.69 -3.18
C CYS A 496 5.59 44.93 -1.87
N LYS A 497 5.90 45.51 -0.70
CA LYS A 497 5.39 45.03 0.61
C LYS A 497 3.96 45.54 0.87
N ASN A 498 3.24 44.93 1.81
CA ASN A 498 1.96 45.41 2.37
C ASN A 498 0.88 45.83 1.35
N GLN A 499 0.41 44.89 0.51
CA GLN A 499 -0.67 45.09 -0.48
C GLN A 499 -0.43 46.20 -1.54
N ILE A 500 0.82 46.67 -1.69
CA ILE A 500 1.16 47.71 -2.65
C ILE A 500 1.71 47.08 -3.92
N TYR A 501 1.26 47.58 -5.06
CA TYR A 501 1.75 47.24 -6.38
C TYR A 501 2.29 48.48 -7.07
N LEU A 502 3.52 48.42 -7.58
CA LEU A 502 4.08 49.41 -8.49
C LEU A 502 3.52 49.17 -9.89
N LEU A 503 2.93 50.19 -10.49
CA LEU A 503 2.37 50.15 -11.84
C LEU A 503 3.24 51.00 -12.77
N VAL A 504 3.69 50.46 -13.90
CA VAL A 504 4.52 51.19 -14.87
C VAL A 504 3.81 51.25 -16.22
N LYS A 505 3.77 52.45 -16.81
CA LYS A 505 3.23 52.70 -18.15
C LYS A 505 3.98 53.87 -18.79
N ASN A 506 4.56 53.66 -19.97
CA ASN A 506 5.33 54.66 -20.73
C ASN A 506 6.45 55.35 -19.91
N TYR A 507 7.28 54.56 -19.22
CA TYR A 507 8.35 55.02 -18.30
C TYR A 507 7.88 55.89 -17.12
N GLN A 508 6.56 55.95 -16.89
CA GLN A 508 5.96 56.59 -15.73
C GLN A 508 5.45 55.54 -14.78
N TYR A 509 5.58 55.80 -13.48
CA TYR A 509 5.07 54.88 -12.46
C TYR A 509 4.06 55.50 -11.51
N GLY A 510 3.16 54.65 -11.03
CA GLY A 510 2.20 54.91 -9.96
C GLY A 510 2.07 53.70 -9.04
N PHE A 511 1.13 53.73 -8.11
CA PHE A 511 0.94 52.65 -7.14
C PHE A 511 -0.53 52.26 -6.97
N TYR A 512 -0.78 50.98 -6.74
CA TYR A 512 -2.08 50.45 -6.37
C TYR A 512 -2.01 49.85 -4.96
N HIS A 513 -2.94 50.23 -4.08
CA HIS A 513 -3.12 49.66 -2.75
C HIS A 513 -4.56 49.14 -2.63
N GLY A 514 -4.78 48.02 -1.94
CA GLY A 514 -6.02 47.22 -2.01
C GLY A 514 -7.37 47.92 -1.75
N SER A 515 -7.38 49.14 -1.22
CA SER A 515 -8.59 49.99 -1.05
C SER A 515 -8.71 51.13 -2.05
N ASP A 516 -7.60 51.61 -2.62
CA ASP A 516 -7.52 52.85 -3.41
C ASP A 516 -6.41 52.75 -4.46
N CYS A 517 -6.75 53.02 -5.72
CA CYS A 517 -5.76 53.12 -6.79
C CYS A 517 -5.17 54.54 -6.78
N TYR A 518 -3.94 54.70 -6.28
CA TYR A 518 -3.21 55.97 -6.40
C TYR A 518 -2.45 56.01 -7.73
N LEU A 519 -3.19 56.32 -8.79
CA LEU A 519 -2.60 56.83 -10.02
C LEU A 519 -2.45 58.34 -9.85
N SER A 520 -1.25 58.79 -9.50
CA SER A 520 -0.96 60.22 -9.49
C SER A 520 -1.18 60.79 -10.89
N GLU A 521 -1.78 61.98 -10.99
CA GLU A 521 -1.75 62.77 -12.23
C GLU A 521 -0.31 63.23 -12.56
N ILE A 522 0.56 63.25 -11.55
CA ILE A 522 1.97 63.58 -11.67
C ILE A 522 2.73 62.37 -12.22
N LYS A 523 3.47 62.63 -13.30
CA LYS A 523 4.32 61.66 -13.98
C LYS A 523 5.65 61.53 -13.25
N TYR A 524 5.84 60.43 -12.51
CA TYR A 524 7.11 60.14 -11.84
C TYR A 524 8.03 59.29 -12.72
N GLU A 525 9.34 59.56 -12.62
CA GLU A 525 10.35 58.90 -13.44
C GLU A 525 10.67 57.49 -12.93
N TYR A 526 10.28 56.46 -13.70
CA TYR A 526 10.67 55.09 -13.40
C TYR A 526 12.09 54.82 -13.89
N LYS A 527 12.92 54.30 -12.99
CA LYS A 527 14.32 53.95 -13.27
C LYS A 527 14.50 52.44 -13.13
N LEU A 528 14.73 51.78 -14.27
CA LEU A 528 14.77 50.32 -14.38
C LEU A 528 15.94 49.71 -13.59
N GLU A 529 17.02 50.46 -13.42
CA GLU A 529 18.24 50.05 -12.73
C GLU A 529 18.07 49.95 -11.21
N PHE A 530 17.04 50.58 -10.63
CA PHE A 530 16.82 50.55 -9.19
C PHE A 530 15.89 49.39 -8.77
N PRO A 531 16.23 48.68 -7.69
CA PRO A 531 15.40 47.59 -7.18
C PRO A 531 14.11 48.12 -6.55
N ILE A 532 13.09 47.27 -6.39
CA ILE A 532 11.76 47.70 -5.89
C ILE A 532 11.80 48.35 -4.50
N GLN A 533 12.74 47.94 -3.65
CA GLN A 533 12.94 48.49 -2.30
C GLN A 533 13.38 49.96 -2.34
N TYR A 534 13.88 50.47 -3.47
CA TYR A 534 14.15 51.89 -3.67
C TYR A 534 12.86 52.72 -3.66
N TYR A 535 11.76 52.15 -4.17
CA TYR A 535 10.49 52.85 -4.36
C TYR A 535 9.55 52.70 -3.16
N CYS A 536 9.65 51.63 -2.37
CA CYS A 536 8.74 51.35 -1.26
C CYS A 536 9.39 50.46 -0.19
N ASN A 537 9.12 50.76 1.09
CA ASN A 537 9.48 49.88 2.21
C ASN A 537 8.30 49.15 2.87
N GLY A 538 7.09 49.32 2.33
CA GLY A 538 5.83 48.76 2.84
C GLY A 538 5.03 49.70 3.73
N ASN A 539 5.61 50.80 4.20
CA ASN A 539 4.92 51.83 4.99
C ASN A 539 4.90 53.19 4.30
N TYR A 540 5.85 53.41 3.39
CA TYR A 540 6.02 54.65 2.66
C TYR A 540 6.39 54.37 1.21
N LEU A 541 6.06 55.32 0.34
CA LEU A 541 6.40 55.32 -1.08
C LEU A 541 7.34 56.50 -1.37
N ARG A 542 8.29 56.28 -2.27
CA ARG A 542 9.20 57.31 -2.77
C ARG A 542 8.78 57.72 -4.18
N LEU A 543 8.51 59.01 -4.33
CA LEU A 543 8.16 59.65 -5.58
C LEU A 543 9.36 60.49 -6.04
N ASN A 544 9.83 60.26 -7.26
CA ASN A 544 11.02 60.94 -7.78
C ASN A 544 10.67 61.84 -8.97
N GLN A 545 11.15 63.08 -8.93
CA GLN A 545 11.00 64.05 -10.01
C GLN A 545 12.20 65.01 -10.04
N ASN A 546 12.86 65.17 -11.20
CA ASN A 546 13.92 66.15 -11.43
C ASN A 546 14.97 66.23 -10.30
N ASN A 547 15.54 65.08 -9.90
CA ASN A 547 16.51 64.90 -8.80
C ASN A 547 16.01 65.14 -7.36
N ASN A 548 14.72 65.40 -7.15
CA ASN A 548 14.11 65.47 -5.82
C ASN A 548 13.36 64.18 -5.49
N SER A 549 13.32 63.85 -4.19
CA SER A 549 12.52 62.76 -3.66
C SER A 549 11.44 63.28 -2.71
N THR A 550 10.25 62.74 -2.85
CA THR A 550 9.11 62.98 -1.95
C THR A 550 8.72 61.65 -1.33
N ILE A 551 8.66 61.62 -0.01
CA ILE A 551 8.19 60.47 0.76
C ILE A 551 6.71 60.68 1.07
N VAL A 552 5.89 59.74 0.65
CA VAL A 552 4.46 59.73 0.93
C VAL A 552 4.08 58.47 1.73
N ASN A 553 2.98 58.50 2.47
CA ASN A 553 2.44 57.28 3.09
C ASN A 553 1.67 56.44 2.06
N LEU A 554 1.10 55.32 2.51
CA LEU A 554 0.39 54.37 1.65
C LEU A 554 -0.86 54.93 0.97
N ASN A 555 -1.44 56.01 1.51
CA ASN A 555 -2.58 56.71 0.94
C ASN A 555 -2.16 57.86 0.02
N GLY A 556 -0.87 57.98 -0.29
CA GLY A 556 -0.32 59.06 -1.13
C GLY A 556 -0.19 60.41 -0.44
N LYS A 557 -0.42 60.50 0.88
CA LYS A 557 -0.23 61.76 1.63
C LYS A 557 1.26 62.05 1.78
N VAL A 558 1.69 63.25 1.39
CA VAL A 558 3.06 63.75 1.57
C VAL A 558 3.44 63.77 3.05
N ILE A 559 4.55 63.10 3.35
CA ILE A 559 5.17 63.03 4.68
C ILE A 559 6.40 63.93 4.73
N ALA A 560 7.24 63.89 3.70
CA ALA A 560 8.44 64.72 3.62
C ALA A 560 8.85 65.01 2.17
N GLU A 561 9.27 66.24 1.91
CA GLU A 561 9.88 66.68 0.65
C GLU A 561 11.36 66.95 0.90
N THR A 562 12.23 66.07 0.43
CA THR A 562 13.61 66.02 0.95
C THR A 562 14.58 66.96 0.24
N GLY A 563 14.15 67.57 -0.87
CA GLY A 563 15.02 68.39 -1.73
C GLY A 563 16.24 67.61 -2.24
N ALA A 564 17.31 68.35 -2.54
CA ALA A 564 18.57 67.80 -3.05
C ALA A 564 19.45 67.22 -1.91
N LEU A 565 19.22 65.94 -1.59
CA LEU A 565 20.09 65.11 -0.76
C LEU A 565 20.79 64.05 -1.62
N ASP A 566 22.00 63.65 -1.22
CA ASP A 566 22.80 62.66 -1.98
C ASP A 566 22.12 61.28 -1.94
N GLU A 567 21.51 60.94 -0.81
CA GLU A 567 20.74 59.71 -0.62
C GLU A 567 19.63 59.94 0.41
N VAL A 568 18.47 59.38 0.13
CA VAL A 568 17.29 59.42 0.98
C VAL A 568 16.83 57.99 1.19
N ASN A 569 16.55 57.61 2.43
CA ASN A 569 15.92 56.33 2.74
C ASN A 569 14.47 56.53 3.25
N PHE A 570 13.85 55.49 3.81
CA PHE A 570 12.51 55.60 4.38
C PHE A 570 12.54 55.84 5.89
N PHE A 571 11.42 56.30 6.45
CA PHE A 571 11.27 56.39 7.89
C PHE A 571 11.20 54.99 8.51
N SER A 572 12.02 54.77 9.55
CA SER A 572 12.00 53.62 10.42
C SER A 572 12.23 54.05 11.86
N ASN A 573 11.45 53.51 12.81
CA ASN A 573 11.45 53.94 14.22
C ASN A 573 11.36 55.47 14.41
N GLY A 574 10.63 56.16 13.52
CA GLY A 574 10.40 57.61 13.58
C GLY A 574 11.49 58.49 12.97
N LEU A 575 12.62 57.92 12.55
CA LEU A 575 13.74 58.62 11.92
C LEU A 575 13.97 58.13 10.48
N MET A 576 14.55 58.98 9.64
CA MET A 576 14.93 58.65 8.28
C MET A 576 16.43 58.82 8.11
N ARG A 577 17.10 57.76 7.63
CA ARG A 577 18.50 57.80 7.25
C ARG A 577 18.66 58.63 5.98
N VAL A 578 19.57 59.59 6.01
CA VAL A 578 19.83 60.51 4.89
C VAL A 578 21.32 60.74 4.72
N LYS A 579 21.77 61.00 3.49
CA LYS A 579 23.17 61.31 3.16
C LYS A 579 23.27 62.71 2.58
N LYS A 580 24.23 63.47 3.09
CA LYS A 580 24.56 64.82 2.63
C LYS A 580 26.06 65.06 2.69
N LYS A 581 26.66 65.54 1.60
CA LYS A 581 28.11 65.70 1.45
C LYS A 581 28.87 64.41 1.80
N ASN A 582 28.40 63.28 1.26
CA ASN A 582 28.96 61.94 1.48
C ASN A 582 28.96 61.42 2.92
N LYS A 583 28.23 62.04 3.86
CA LYS A 583 28.08 61.55 5.24
C LYS A 583 26.63 61.26 5.59
N PHE A 584 26.41 60.18 6.34
CA PHE A 584 25.09 59.78 6.82
C PHE A 584 24.74 60.47 8.14
N GLY A 585 23.46 60.80 8.27
CA GLY A 585 22.81 61.29 9.49
C GLY A 585 21.35 60.84 9.50
N TYR A 586 20.61 61.28 10.53
CA TYR A 586 19.21 60.92 10.70
C TYR A 586 18.36 62.15 10.96
N VAL A 587 17.21 62.22 10.29
CA VAL A 587 16.24 63.31 10.42
C VAL A 587 14.89 62.80 10.90
N ASP A 588 14.15 63.65 11.60
CA ASP A 588 12.76 63.37 11.98
C ASP A 588 11.79 63.55 10.80
N LYS A 589 10.49 63.30 11.04
CA LYS A 589 9.44 63.45 10.01
C LYS A 589 9.28 64.87 9.47
N LYS A 590 9.76 65.89 10.19
CA LYS A 590 9.77 67.29 9.76
C LYS A 590 11.09 67.68 9.08
N LEU A 591 11.97 66.70 8.84
CA LEU A 591 13.32 66.87 8.31
C LEU A 591 14.27 67.66 9.22
N ASN A 592 13.96 67.77 10.52
CA ASN A 592 14.92 68.30 11.49
C ASN A 592 16.04 67.28 11.69
N ILE A 593 17.28 67.74 11.72
CA ILE A 593 18.45 66.90 11.98
C ILE A 593 18.40 66.42 13.44
N THR A 594 18.07 65.15 13.64
CA THR A 594 18.08 64.51 14.96
C THR A 594 19.48 63.99 15.30
N ILE A 595 20.16 63.40 14.31
CA ILE A 595 21.53 62.90 14.46
C ILE A 595 22.38 63.49 13.32
N PRO A 596 23.44 64.27 13.62
CA PRO A 596 24.22 64.98 12.60
C PRO A 596 24.85 64.08 11.54
N TYR A 597 25.10 64.64 10.34
CA TYR A 597 25.80 63.99 9.22
C TYR A 597 27.28 63.74 9.54
N LYS A 598 27.57 62.65 10.24
CA LYS A 598 28.93 62.34 10.72
C LYS A 598 29.41 60.93 10.38
N PHE A 599 28.52 60.01 10.01
CA PHE A 599 28.85 58.61 9.79
C PHE A 599 29.28 58.36 8.34
N THR A 600 30.25 57.47 8.15
CA THR A 600 30.71 57.02 6.83
C THR A 600 29.79 55.95 6.26
N GLU A 601 29.24 55.10 7.13
CA GLU A 601 28.25 54.07 6.85
C GLU A 601 27.17 54.10 7.94
N ALA A 602 25.94 53.78 7.61
CA ALA A 602 24.83 53.78 8.56
C ALA A 602 23.72 52.84 8.09
N GLU A 603 23.13 52.08 8.99
CA GLU A 603 21.93 51.28 8.74
C GLU A 603 20.65 52.03 9.13
N ASP A 604 19.50 51.57 8.65
CA ASP A 604 18.22 52.09 9.13
C ASP A 604 17.98 51.63 10.57
N PHE A 605 17.22 52.41 11.35
CA PHE A 605 16.85 51.98 12.69
C PHE A 605 15.90 50.79 12.63
N GLU A 606 16.23 49.72 13.34
CA GLU A 606 15.37 48.56 13.56
C GLU A 606 15.37 48.24 15.05
N ASP A 607 14.20 47.96 15.62
CA ASP A 607 14.05 47.72 17.07
C ASP A 607 14.68 48.84 17.93
N SER A 608 14.53 50.09 17.48
CA SER A 608 15.12 51.30 18.09
C SER A 608 16.66 51.40 18.12
N LEU A 609 17.36 50.50 17.44
CA LEU A 609 18.82 50.51 17.32
C LEU A 609 19.27 50.60 15.86
N ALA A 610 20.46 51.15 15.61
CA ALA A 610 21.09 51.16 14.31
C ALA A 610 22.59 50.88 14.44
N ILE A 611 23.13 50.12 13.48
CA ILE A 611 24.57 49.94 13.32
C ILE A 611 25.09 51.07 12.44
N VAL A 612 26.10 51.79 12.92
CA VAL A 612 26.71 52.92 12.20
C VAL A 612 28.22 52.85 12.31
N LYS A 613 28.90 53.44 11.32
CA LYS A 613 30.36 53.52 11.29
C LYS A 613 30.81 54.96 11.44
N LEU A 614 31.64 55.21 12.44
CA LEU A 614 32.24 56.51 12.69
C LEU A 614 33.76 56.36 12.58
N LYS A 615 34.32 56.81 11.44
CA LYS A 615 35.71 56.55 11.07
C LYS A 615 35.97 55.04 10.96
N ASP A 616 36.74 54.47 11.87
CA ASP A 616 37.13 53.06 11.90
C ASP A 616 36.35 52.23 12.94
N ASP A 617 35.48 52.87 13.73
CA ASP A 617 34.72 52.21 14.78
C ASP A 617 33.29 51.90 14.31
N ASN A 618 32.84 50.67 14.57
CA ASN A 618 31.45 50.25 14.45
C ASN A 618 30.73 50.52 15.77
N LEU A 619 29.55 51.12 15.68
CA LEU A 619 28.74 51.56 16.82
C LEU A 619 27.34 51.01 16.71
N ILE A 620 26.78 50.58 17.84
CA ILE A 620 25.32 50.45 18.00
C ILE A 620 24.85 51.75 18.64
N ILE A 621 23.93 52.45 17.98
CA ILE A 621 23.34 53.68 18.50
C ILE A 621 21.83 53.51 18.72
N ASN A 622 21.29 54.22 19.70
CA ASN A 622 19.83 54.36 19.86
C ASN A 622 19.27 55.53 19.03
N THR A 623 17.95 55.68 19.01
CA THR A 623 17.25 56.75 18.27
C THR A 623 17.58 58.18 18.73
N LYS A 624 18.22 58.36 19.88
CA LYS A 624 18.76 59.66 20.34
C LYS A 624 20.19 59.91 19.86
N GLY A 625 20.78 58.96 19.11
CA GLY A 625 22.16 59.00 18.65
C GLY A 625 23.18 58.71 19.75
N GLN A 626 22.75 58.16 20.88
CA GLN A 626 23.65 57.74 21.96
C GLN A 626 24.25 56.38 21.62
N THR A 627 25.56 56.24 21.78
CA THR A 627 26.27 54.98 21.61
C THR A 627 25.92 54.03 22.75
N ILE A 628 25.41 52.86 22.41
CA ILE A 628 25.14 51.75 23.33
C ILE A 628 26.35 50.83 23.40
N TYR A 629 26.96 50.53 22.25
CA TYR A 629 28.13 49.67 22.13
C TYR A 629 29.07 50.20 21.05
N GLN A 630 30.38 50.00 21.25
CA GLN A 630 31.43 50.43 20.33
C GLN A 630 32.50 49.34 20.23
N THR A 631 32.89 49.00 19.00
CA THR A 631 33.96 48.04 18.73
C THR A 631 34.64 48.36 17.41
N LYS A 632 35.86 47.86 17.23
CA LYS A 632 36.55 47.84 15.93
C LYS A 632 36.15 46.64 15.07
N GLU A 633 35.58 45.62 15.71
CA GLU A 633 35.13 44.41 15.05
C GLU A 633 33.79 44.63 14.37
N LYS A 634 33.44 43.70 13.47
CA LYS A 634 32.15 43.70 12.80
C LYS A 634 31.03 43.41 13.79
N ILE A 635 29.87 44.04 13.57
CA ILE A 635 28.64 43.81 14.33
C ILE A 635 27.63 43.16 13.39
N GLU A 636 27.06 42.03 13.80
CA GLU A 636 26.00 41.32 13.09
C GLU A 636 24.76 41.22 13.98
N LYS A 637 23.65 41.79 13.53
CA LYS A 637 22.38 41.72 14.26
C LYS A 637 21.74 40.34 14.08
N ILE A 638 21.36 39.70 15.18
CA ILE A 638 20.61 38.43 15.17
C ILE A 638 19.11 38.72 15.21
N ASN A 639 18.68 39.50 16.19
CA ASN A 639 17.30 39.95 16.36
C ASN A 639 17.26 41.26 17.18
N ALA A 640 16.08 41.64 17.66
CA ALA A 640 15.90 42.84 18.48
C ALA A 640 16.74 42.85 19.78
N ASN A 641 17.10 41.67 20.29
CA ASN A 641 17.68 41.48 21.61
C ASN A 641 19.17 41.14 21.58
N TYR A 642 19.70 40.59 20.47
CA TYR A 642 21.04 40.01 20.43
C TYR A 642 21.83 40.37 19.18
N PHE A 643 23.15 40.51 19.36
CA PHE A 643 24.12 40.81 18.32
C PHE A 643 25.37 39.95 18.48
N PHE A 644 25.96 39.55 17.36
CA PHE A 644 27.31 38.97 17.32
C PHE A 644 28.35 40.06 17.05
N ILE A 645 29.48 39.92 17.73
CA ILE A 645 30.69 40.73 17.55
C ILE A 645 31.82 39.81 17.08
N GLY A 646 32.51 40.23 16.02
CA GLY A 646 33.65 39.48 15.44
C GLY A 646 33.27 38.59 14.27
N ASP A 647 34.28 38.10 13.54
CA ASP A 647 34.12 37.24 12.36
C ASP A 647 34.46 35.77 12.63
N GLU A 648 35.59 35.47 13.30
CA GLU A 648 36.04 34.10 13.59
C GLU A 648 35.51 33.60 14.94
N GLU A 649 36.04 34.13 16.06
CA GLU A 649 35.58 33.78 17.41
C GLU A 649 34.53 34.80 17.87
N LYS A 650 33.24 34.45 17.70
CA LYS A 650 32.16 35.41 17.94
C LYS A 650 31.86 35.61 19.43
N THR A 651 31.55 36.85 19.80
CA THR A 651 30.98 37.20 21.12
C THR A 651 29.51 37.57 20.95
N LEU A 652 28.64 37.00 21.79
CA LEU A 652 27.23 37.32 21.85
C LEU A 652 26.98 38.42 22.89
N ILE A 653 26.41 39.54 22.45
CA ILE A 653 25.97 40.64 23.33
C ILE A 653 24.45 40.82 23.26
N ASP A 654 23.85 41.40 24.31
CA ASP A 654 22.48 41.89 24.24
C ASP A 654 22.36 43.30 23.65
N ALA A 655 21.12 43.75 23.46
CA ALA A 655 20.74 45.07 23.00
C ALA A 655 21.20 46.24 23.91
N ASN A 656 21.66 45.96 25.13
CA ASN A 656 22.26 46.96 26.02
C ASN A 656 23.80 46.95 25.96
N GLY A 657 24.40 46.10 25.11
CA GLY A 657 25.85 45.94 25.00
C GLY A 657 26.46 45.02 26.06
N LYS A 658 25.65 44.28 26.83
CA LYS A 658 26.16 43.33 27.83
C LYS A 658 26.55 42.03 27.15
N GLU A 659 27.78 41.57 27.39
CA GLU A 659 28.27 40.28 26.92
C GLU A 659 27.59 39.11 27.66
N PHE A 660 27.09 38.13 26.90
CA PHE A 660 26.48 36.90 27.40
C PHE A 660 27.40 35.69 27.26
N LEU A 661 28.06 35.58 26.11
CA LEU A 661 28.82 34.39 25.72
C LEU A 661 30.01 34.78 24.83
N LYS A 662 31.13 34.09 25.00
CA LYS A 662 32.35 34.22 24.20
C LYS A 662 32.81 32.85 23.71
N GLY A 663 33.68 32.83 22.71
CA GLY A 663 34.20 31.58 22.15
C GLY A 663 33.16 30.84 21.32
N ILE A 664 32.37 31.56 20.53
CA ILE A 664 31.37 30.92 19.67
C ILE A 664 32.03 30.58 18.34
N ASP A 665 32.21 29.28 18.09
CA ASP A 665 32.78 28.76 16.84
C ASP A 665 31.69 28.52 15.80
N PHE A 666 30.53 28.04 16.24
CA PHE A 666 29.42 27.71 15.36
C PHE A 666 28.08 28.04 16.02
N PHE A 667 27.13 28.50 15.21
CA PHE A 667 25.75 28.69 15.64
C PHE A 667 24.77 28.36 14.52
N GLU A 668 23.57 27.93 14.93
CA GLU A 668 22.45 27.68 14.02
C GLU A 668 21.15 28.15 14.67
N ILE A 669 20.24 28.73 13.88
CA ILE A 669 18.91 29.12 14.35
C ILE A 669 17.92 28.01 14.00
N TYR A 670 17.52 27.25 15.01
CA TYR A 670 16.50 26.22 14.91
C TYR A 670 15.10 26.81 15.05
N ASN A 671 14.21 26.48 14.11
CA ASN A 671 12.80 26.90 14.09
C ASN A 671 12.54 28.41 14.30
N LYS A 672 13.51 29.26 13.91
CA LYS A 672 13.46 30.74 14.10
C LYS A 672 13.31 31.19 15.56
N LYS A 673 13.51 30.30 16.53
CA LYS A 673 13.22 30.55 17.95
C LYS A 673 14.35 30.15 18.89
N THR A 674 15.18 29.19 18.49
CA THR A 674 16.23 28.67 19.36
C THR A 674 17.56 28.79 18.65
N LEU A 675 18.50 29.50 19.26
CA LEU A 675 19.89 29.57 18.85
C LEU A 675 20.65 28.41 19.48
N ILE A 676 21.15 27.50 18.65
CA ILE A 676 22.07 26.43 19.04
C ILE A 676 23.47 27.00 18.90
N ILE A 677 24.24 26.97 19.98
CA ILE A 677 25.59 27.55 20.04
C ILE A 677 26.58 26.46 20.40
N THR A 678 27.58 26.25 19.57
CA THR A 678 28.74 25.42 19.88
C THR A 678 29.91 26.33 20.24
N LEU A 679 30.38 26.19 21.49
CA LEU A 679 31.54 26.90 21.98
C LEU A 679 32.84 26.24 21.52
N SER A 680 33.95 26.98 21.49
CA SER A 680 35.29 26.43 21.18
C SER A 680 35.76 25.37 22.17
N SER A 681 35.12 25.27 23.34
CA SER A 681 35.30 24.18 24.29
C SER A 681 34.60 22.87 23.89
N GLY A 682 33.80 22.87 22.81
CA GLY A 682 32.90 21.78 22.43
C GLY A 682 31.59 21.73 23.22
N GLN A 683 31.37 22.67 24.15
CA GLN A 683 30.12 22.75 24.91
C GLN A 683 29.00 23.32 24.02
N ILE A 684 27.85 22.64 24.00
CA ILE A 684 26.65 23.12 23.32
C ILE A 684 25.75 23.87 24.30
N LYS A 685 25.25 25.03 23.91
CA LYS A 685 24.27 25.83 24.65
C LYS A 685 23.08 26.16 23.76
N LEU A 686 21.89 26.16 24.37
CA LEU A 686 20.65 26.52 23.71
C LEU A 686 20.15 27.83 24.32
N LEU A 687 19.84 28.80 23.45
CA LEU A 687 19.29 30.10 23.84
C LEU A 687 17.98 30.33 23.08
N ASN A 688 16.89 30.60 23.80
CA ASN A 688 15.64 31.01 23.15
C ASN A 688 15.73 32.50 22.79
N LEU A 689 15.48 32.81 21.52
CA LEU A 689 15.64 34.11 20.88
C LEU A 689 14.47 35.06 21.11
#